data_AF-A0AA43QM01-F1
#
_entry.id   AF-A0AA43QM01-F1
#
_cell.length_a   1.000
_cell.length_b   1.000
_cell.length_c   1.000
_cell.angle_alpha   90.00
_cell.angle_beta   90.00
_cell.angle_gamma   90.00
#
_symmetry.space_group_name_H-M   'P 1'
#
loop_
_entity.id
_entity.type
_entity.pdbx_description
1 polymer ?
#
loop_
_entity_poly.entity_id
_entity_poly.type
_entity_poly.pdbx_seq_one_letter_code
_entity_poly.pdbx_strand_id
1 'polypeptide(L)'
;MASSYCLGVDVGGTFTDLVALDEKSGALYHSKVHSTPHDQSVGVRAGIDDILSKLPDSEPVVFRTINHGTTIATNTILEQRGAKVALIVTEGYRDMLQSRRSLAAWITWKMPDPLAPLELTVEALGRIAVDGKEVREFNEPLFEERLESLAAEEPDAFTVSLINSFANDKHERRILDAIRKRFPKTPISLSCEVQPEIVEYERTITTVANAYLQPSVTGYLEKLWENVRDQTNHLNVLRSDGGLSSVSLASQLPITLALSGPAGGVAGIAQTIAANAEYQNLITFDMGGTSTDVALIENGAPRVRRTTTVGDLAVRVPSIDVHTVGAGGGSIAHVPELTKALRVGPQSAGADPGPACYGKGGTQATVTDANLVLGYLPEHILGDEVKLDVEAAKRAVQSVADGLNISLLEAAEGILRIANETIYGALRVVTVEQGLDPKDFRLVAFGGAGPMHANSLGELLNNFPIIVPPSPGVLCARGDIMTALRLEVSKTFLYTLAATPVEDILQAFERLKAEASDKMSSEQGVAKAAQEYIYQMDVRYSGQAINISIDLDMTSLKRDKADHIVQTFETAHEKMYGFQVPASLELINLRIVVQEITKTFPLPLLETAKVPQPPIAAKSGNITMIHQQEEFRDCPMWDRSQLLAGHVVHGPCLVTETDSTTTILPGFTAEIDKHGNILIRRADQEAESGIRSRVEDRTGSEGHGDSLDPITVDIFESGLKNARFEMDALVTRAAMSPAIREQQDEYPMIAEPGGLMLAGQFGSFIADFLKLWKGSIEPGDVFITNDPYSVAGAISHLNDWLIMKPIFSEKKLIGWAANFGHMTDTGGCVPGSLPNGVSSIFEDGVQIPVTKMVSAGKKNDSLMETIFRNCRLPEWNRWCVLPSI
;
A
#
# COMPACT_ATOMS: atom_id res chain seq x y z
N MET A 1 -24.53 33.04 10.83
CA MET A 1 -23.79 32.22 11.82
C MET A 1 -23.24 31.04 11.04
N ALA A 2 -22.01 30.56 11.29
CA ALA A 2 -21.52 29.37 10.59
C ALA A 2 -22.47 28.19 10.88
N SER A 3 -22.89 27.47 9.85
CA SER A 3 -23.78 26.31 10.01
C SER A 3 -23.05 25.17 10.72
N SER A 4 -23.78 24.21 11.28
CA SER A 4 -23.21 22.98 11.87
C SER A 4 -22.83 21.94 10.81
N TYR A 5 -22.86 22.26 9.52
CA TYR A 5 -22.62 21.29 8.46
C TYR A 5 -21.16 21.28 8.02
N CYS A 6 -20.60 20.09 7.87
CA CYS A 6 -19.30 19.84 7.22
C CYS A 6 -19.53 19.01 5.96
N LEU A 7 -18.76 19.27 4.91
CA LEU A 7 -18.89 18.58 3.63
C LEU A 7 -17.58 17.85 3.29
N GLY A 8 -17.68 16.57 2.93
CA GLY A 8 -16.62 15.78 2.33
C GLY A 8 -16.93 15.56 0.85
N VAL A 9 -15.91 15.64 0.01
CA VAL A 9 -16.03 15.58 -1.45
C VAL A 9 -14.90 14.71 -2.00
N ASP A 10 -15.25 13.58 -2.61
CA ASP A 10 -14.30 12.72 -3.33
C ASP A 10 -14.60 12.75 -4.83
N VAL A 11 -13.60 13.15 -5.63
CA VAL A 11 -13.73 13.19 -7.09
C VAL A 11 -13.08 11.96 -7.72
N GLY A 12 -13.92 10.97 -8.03
CA GLY A 12 -13.54 9.79 -8.77
C GLY A 12 -13.54 9.98 -10.30
N GLY A 13 -13.16 8.92 -11.02
CA GLY A 13 -13.12 8.93 -12.49
C GLY A 13 -14.50 8.87 -13.16
N THR A 14 -15.50 8.25 -12.53
CA THR A 14 -16.87 8.09 -13.08
C THR A 14 -17.89 8.97 -12.38
N PHE A 15 -17.80 9.08 -11.06
CA PHE A 15 -18.69 9.89 -10.23
C PHE A 15 -17.91 10.74 -9.24
N THR A 16 -18.50 11.88 -8.87
CA THR A 16 -18.10 12.69 -7.72
C THR A 16 -19.07 12.39 -6.60
N ASP A 17 -18.54 11.96 -5.46
CA ASP A 17 -19.28 11.58 -4.27
C ASP A 17 -19.17 12.68 -3.21
N LEU A 18 -20.30 13.12 -2.68
CA LEU A 18 -20.37 14.14 -1.64
C LEU A 18 -21.18 13.65 -0.45
N VAL A 19 -20.68 13.97 0.73
CA VAL A 19 -21.35 13.67 2.00
C VAL A 19 -21.35 14.92 2.87
N ALA A 20 -22.53 15.34 3.31
CA ALA A 20 -22.67 16.38 4.32
C ALA A 20 -23.05 15.77 5.67
N LEU A 21 -22.36 16.19 6.73
CA LEU A 21 -22.62 15.82 8.11
C LEU A 21 -23.17 17.03 8.87
N ASP A 22 -24.32 16.89 9.50
CA ASP A 22 -24.76 17.83 10.54
C ASP A 22 -24.09 17.47 11.88
N GLU A 23 -23.15 18.30 12.34
CA GLU A 23 -22.43 18.10 13.60
C GLU A 23 -23.35 18.08 14.84
N LYS A 24 -24.58 18.60 14.74
CA LYS A 24 -25.54 18.59 15.87
C LYS A 24 -26.32 17.29 15.98
N SER A 25 -26.88 16.82 14.87
CA SER A 25 -27.74 15.63 14.85
C SER A 25 -26.98 14.34 14.51
N GLY A 26 -25.79 14.44 13.90
CA GLY A 26 -25.08 13.31 13.32
C GLY A 26 -25.68 12.81 11.99
N ALA A 27 -26.68 13.51 11.44
CA ALA A 27 -27.32 13.14 10.19
C ALA A 27 -26.37 13.31 9.01
N LEU A 28 -26.42 12.33 8.08
CA LEU A 28 -25.65 12.32 6.85
C LEU A 28 -26.58 12.54 5.64
N TYR A 29 -26.10 13.35 4.69
CA TYR A 29 -26.78 13.61 3.42
C TYR A 29 -25.81 13.30 2.29
N HIS A 30 -26.28 12.57 1.28
CA HIS A 30 -25.43 12.04 0.22
C HIS A 30 -25.83 12.61 -1.15
N SER A 31 -24.82 12.85 -1.99
CA SER A 31 -24.98 13.19 -3.40
C SER A 31 -23.96 12.43 -4.24
N LYS A 32 -24.40 11.94 -5.40
CA LYS A 32 -23.56 11.27 -6.38
C LYS A 32 -23.88 11.87 -7.73
N VAL A 33 -22.92 12.58 -8.30
CA VAL A 33 -23.08 13.25 -9.61
C VAL A 33 -22.02 12.72 -10.58
N HIS A 34 -22.28 12.82 -11.88
CA HIS A 34 -21.27 12.44 -12.88
C HIS A 34 -20.02 13.32 -12.76
N SER A 35 -18.85 12.69 -12.82
CA SER A 35 -17.59 13.43 -12.89
C SER A 35 -17.54 14.27 -14.16
N THR A 36 -16.90 15.43 -14.09
CA THR A 36 -16.66 16.34 -15.21
C THR A 36 -15.16 16.39 -15.53
N PRO A 37 -14.61 15.47 -16.36
CA PRO A 37 -13.16 15.30 -16.52
C PRO A 37 -12.42 16.55 -17.04
N HIS A 38 -13.13 17.41 -17.79
CA HIS A 38 -12.57 18.65 -18.31
C HIS A 38 -12.44 19.75 -17.25
N ASP A 39 -13.27 19.71 -16.20
CA ASP A 39 -13.20 20.60 -15.04
C ASP A 39 -13.95 19.98 -13.86
N GLN A 40 -13.20 19.33 -12.96
CA GLN A 40 -13.77 18.64 -11.80
C GLN A 40 -14.52 19.58 -10.85
N SER A 41 -14.18 20.88 -10.81
CA SER A 41 -14.83 21.83 -9.90
C SER A 41 -16.31 22.08 -10.21
N VAL A 42 -16.72 21.88 -11.47
CA VAL A 42 -18.12 21.96 -11.91
C VAL A 42 -18.94 20.83 -11.30
N GLY A 43 -18.42 19.60 -11.32
CA GLY A 43 -19.06 18.44 -10.69
C GLY A 43 -19.22 18.64 -9.18
N VAL A 44 -18.20 19.20 -8.51
CA VAL A 44 -18.28 19.53 -7.08
C VAL A 44 -19.41 20.54 -6.81
N ARG A 45 -19.52 21.60 -7.61
CA ARG A 45 -20.59 22.59 -7.45
C ARG A 45 -21.98 21.98 -7.65
N ALA A 46 -22.16 21.17 -8.69
CA ALA A 46 -23.43 20.49 -8.94
C ALA A 46 -23.84 19.56 -7.78
N GLY A 47 -22.87 18.84 -7.20
CA GLY A 47 -23.09 18.01 -6.02
C GLY A 47 -23.46 18.83 -4.77
N ILE A 48 -22.83 19.99 -4.57
CA ILE A 48 -23.18 20.91 -3.47
C ILE A 48 -24.64 21.37 -3.62
N ASP A 49 -25.03 21.79 -4.82
CA ASP A 49 -26.39 22.27 -5.08
C ASP A 49 -27.43 21.15 -4.84
N ASP A 50 -27.12 19.90 -5.19
CA ASP A 50 -27.96 18.73 -4.89
C ASP A 50 -28.05 18.43 -3.37
N ILE A 51 -26.93 18.47 -2.63
CA ILE A 51 -26.94 18.36 -1.16
C ILE A 51 -27.83 19.42 -0.54
N LEU A 52 -27.66 20.69 -0.94
CA LEU A 52 -28.45 21.80 -0.41
C LEU A 52 -29.96 21.61 -0.65
N SER A 53 -30.35 20.99 -1.78
CA SER A 53 -31.76 20.67 -2.07
C SER A 53 -32.37 19.59 -1.16
N LYS A 54 -31.53 18.76 -0.54
CA LYS A 54 -31.92 17.67 0.37
C LYS A 54 -31.90 18.08 1.84
N LEU A 55 -31.26 19.21 2.16
CA LEU A 55 -31.24 19.73 3.52
C LEU A 55 -32.64 20.26 3.92
N PRO A 56 -33.05 20.09 5.19
CA PRO A 56 -34.34 20.58 5.64
C PRO A 56 -34.44 22.10 5.49
N ASP A 57 -35.57 22.58 4.95
CA ASP A 57 -35.86 24.00 4.70
C ASP A 57 -35.59 24.89 5.93
N SER A 58 -34.43 25.52 5.94
CA SER A 58 -34.04 26.59 6.86
C SER A 58 -32.90 27.41 6.22
N GLU A 59 -32.51 28.52 6.86
CA GLU A 59 -31.59 29.56 6.37
C GLU A 59 -30.43 29.09 5.46
N PRO A 60 -29.90 29.96 4.57
CA PRO A 60 -28.78 29.62 3.70
C PRO A 60 -27.64 28.92 4.45
N VAL A 61 -27.38 27.66 4.09
CA VAL A 61 -26.36 26.83 4.74
C VAL A 61 -24.99 27.23 4.17
N VAL A 62 -24.09 27.68 5.04
CA VAL A 62 -22.66 27.85 4.73
C VAL A 62 -21.91 26.80 5.51
N PHE A 63 -21.26 25.86 4.82
CA PHE A 63 -20.51 24.77 5.43
C PHE A 63 -19.35 25.31 6.26
N ARG A 64 -19.16 24.76 7.46
CA ARG A 64 -18.04 25.09 8.34
C ARG A 64 -16.71 24.79 7.65
N THR A 65 -16.62 23.61 7.02
CA THR A 65 -15.48 23.16 6.22
C THR A 65 -15.97 22.39 5.01
N ILE A 66 -15.25 22.53 3.90
CA ILE A 66 -15.32 21.62 2.76
C ILE A 66 -13.98 20.90 2.68
N ASN A 67 -14.00 19.58 2.79
CA ASN A 67 -12.82 18.73 2.70
C ASN A 67 -12.88 18.00 1.35
N HIS A 68 -11.81 18.10 0.58
CA HIS A 68 -11.81 17.71 -0.83
C HIS A 68 -10.67 16.76 -1.19
N GLY A 69 -11.02 15.55 -1.61
CA GLY A 69 -10.14 14.60 -2.28
C GLY A 69 -10.07 14.83 -3.79
N THR A 70 -8.86 14.75 -4.35
CA THR A 70 -8.61 14.96 -5.79
C THR A 70 -7.59 13.98 -6.36
N THR A 71 -7.77 13.62 -7.62
CA THR A 71 -6.86 12.75 -8.37
C THR A 71 -5.95 13.53 -9.34
N ILE A 72 -6.00 14.87 -9.32
CA ILE A 72 -5.31 15.72 -10.30
C ILE A 72 -3.78 15.53 -10.30
N ALA A 73 -3.16 15.37 -9.12
CA ALA A 73 -1.73 15.13 -8.98
C ALA A 73 -1.34 13.78 -9.60
N THR A 74 -2.05 12.72 -9.24
CA THR A 74 -1.85 11.37 -9.79
C THR A 74 -2.00 11.36 -11.31
N ASN A 75 -3.08 11.94 -11.83
CA ASN A 75 -3.36 11.96 -13.27
C ASN A 75 -2.31 12.78 -14.04
N THR A 76 -1.84 13.91 -13.49
CA THR A 76 -0.80 14.73 -14.13
C THR A 76 0.50 13.94 -14.31
N ILE A 77 0.89 13.11 -13.32
CA ILE A 77 2.07 12.23 -13.43
C ILE A 77 1.84 11.14 -14.48
N LEU A 78 0.71 10.43 -14.40
CA LEU A 78 0.42 9.29 -15.28
C LEU A 78 0.25 9.71 -16.75
N GLU A 79 -0.39 10.86 -17.00
CA GLU A 79 -0.59 11.40 -18.35
C GLU A 79 0.63 12.17 -18.88
N GLN A 80 1.64 12.40 -18.03
CA GLN A 80 2.84 13.19 -18.33
C GLN A 80 2.51 14.60 -18.85
N ARG A 81 1.55 15.28 -18.19
CA ARG A 81 1.05 16.62 -18.57
C ARG A 81 1.42 17.74 -17.59
N GLY A 82 2.46 17.56 -16.79
CA GLY A 82 2.96 18.59 -15.87
C GLY A 82 3.92 19.58 -16.51
N ALA A 83 4.56 20.38 -15.66
CA ALA A 83 5.39 21.53 -16.01
C ALA A 83 6.73 21.15 -16.67
N LYS A 84 7.25 21.99 -17.58
CA LYS A 84 8.65 21.92 -18.02
C LYS A 84 9.58 22.36 -16.87
N VAL A 85 10.18 21.40 -16.16
CA VAL A 85 11.00 21.68 -14.96
C VAL A 85 12.47 21.87 -15.32
N ALA A 86 13.07 22.97 -14.87
CA ALA A 86 14.52 23.13 -14.83
C ALA A 86 15.10 22.68 -13.48
N LEU A 87 16.19 21.92 -13.52
CA LEU A 87 16.81 21.33 -12.34
C LEU A 87 18.19 21.94 -12.07
N ILE A 88 18.41 22.44 -10.86
CA ILE A 88 19.70 22.94 -10.41
C ILE A 88 20.30 21.93 -9.42
N VAL A 89 21.48 21.41 -9.75
CA VAL A 89 22.20 20.42 -8.93
C VAL A 89 23.61 20.88 -8.59
N THR A 90 24.27 20.21 -7.64
CA THR A 90 25.70 20.44 -7.39
C THR A 90 26.53 20.01 -8.60
N GLU A 91 27.63 20.73 -8.89
CA GLU A 91 28.60 20.31 -9.92
C GLU A 91 29.03 18.84 -9.77
N GLY A 92 29.05 18.11 -10.89
CA GLY A 92 29.36 16.69 -11.00
C GLY A 92 28.13 15.77 -10.92
N TYR A 93 26.94 16.32 -10.72
CA TYR A 93 25.70 15.55 -10.52
C TYR A 93 24.64 15.81 -11.60
N ARG A 94 25.01 16.45 -12.72
CA ARG A 94 24.09 16.76 -13.83
C ARG A 94 23.29 15.56 -14.32
N ASP A 95 23.91 14.39 -14.36
CA ASP A 95 23.32 13.17 -14.95
C ASP A 95 22.56 12.30 -13.93
N MET A 96 22.33 12.79 -12.70
CA MET A 96 21.78 12.01 -11.59
C MET A 96 20.43 11.35 -11.95
N LEU A 97 19.49 12.12 -12.53
CA LEU A 97 18.16 11.60 -12.88
C LEU A 97 18.17 10.71 -14.13
N GLN A 98 19.17 10.85 -15.00
CA GLN A 98 19.35 9.97 -16.16
C GLN A 98 19.94 8.62 -15.75
N SER A 99 20.81 8.63 -14.74
CA SER A 99 21.50 7.42 -14.27
C SER A 99 20.60 6.50 -13.45
N ARG A 100 19.55 7.02 -12.77
CA ARG A 100 18.54 6.23 -12.03
C ARG A 100 19.09 5.15 -11.11
N ARG A 101 20.22 5.43 -10.44
CA ARG A 101 20.95 4.47 -9.60
C ARG A 101 21.39 3.17 -10.33
N SER A 102 21.55 3.20 -11.66
CA SER A 102 22.02 2.09 -12.50
C SER A 102 21.04 0.91 -12.68
N LEU A 103 19.73 1.16 -12.79
CA LEU A 103 18.69 0.16 -13.12
C LEU A 103 18.77 -0.40 -14.58
N ALA A 104 19.97 -0.51 -15.14
CA ALA A 104 20.23 -0.88 -16.54
C ALA A 104 20.05 -2.38 -16.85
N ALA A 105 19.29 -3.13 -16.04
CA ALA A 105 19.26 -4.59 -16.10
C ALA A 105 18.38 -5.17 -17.24
N TRP A 106 17.64 -4.34 -17.98
CA TRP A 106 16.72 -4.83 -19.02
C TRP A 106 17.02 -4.18 -20.37
N ILE A 107 17.77 -4.89 -21.23
CA ILE A 107 18.17 -4.45 -22.58
C ILE A 107 16.98 -4.03 -23.46
N THR A 108 15.77 -4.51 -23.15
CA THR A 108 14.53 -4.23 -23.89
C THR A 108 13.61 -3.20 -23.23
N TRP A 109 13.92 -2.72 -22.02
CA TRP A 109 13.04 -1.77 -21.34
C TRP A 109 13.31 -0.34 -21.83
N LYS A 110 12.31 0.25 -22.49
CA LYS A 110 12.33 1.68 -22.81
C LYS A 110 11.95 2.46 -21.56
N MET A 111 12.97 2.94 -20.86
CA MET A 111 12.81 3.84 -19.73
C MET A 111 12.05 5.13 -20.15
N PRO A 112 11.09 5.62 -19.35
CA PRO A 112 10.44 6.92 -19.62
C PRO A 112 11.46 8.05 -19.57
N ASP A 113 11.16 9.22 -20.12
CA ASP A 113 12.04 10.39 -19.95
C ASP A 113 11.97 10.92 -18.50
N PRO A 114 13.05 11.47 -17.92
CA PRO A 114 12.98 12.06 -16.58
C PRO A 114 12.10 13.32 -16.55
N LEU A 115 11.45 13.56 -15.41
CA LEU A 115 10.60 14.75 -15.21
C LEU A 115 11.34 16.08 -15.36
N ALA A 116 12.66 16.09 -15.12
CA ALA A 116 13.54 17.21 -15.48
C ALA A 116 14.52 16.73 -16.55
N PRO A 117 14.43 17.24 -17.78
CA PRO A 117 15.30 16.85 -18.88
C PRO A 117 16.74 17.33 -18.66
N LEU A 118 17.70 16.62 -19.25
CA LEU A 118 19.13 16.87 -19.03
C LEU A 118 19.55 18.25 -19.59
N GLU A 119 18.89 18.67 -20.66
CA GLU A 119 19.10 19.96 -21.33
C GLU A 119 18.73 21.13 -20.41
N LEU A 120 17.79 20.93 -19.49
CA LEU A 120 17.36 21.92 -18.49
C LEU A 120 18.00 21.69 -17.12
N THR A 121 18.98 20.79 -17.03
CA THR A 121 19.71 20.53 -15.80
C THR A 121 21.00 21.34 -15.77
N VAL A 122 21.09 22.26 -14.80
CA VAL A 122 22.18 23.21 -14.62
C VAL A 122 22.95 22.89 -13.33
N GLU A 123 24.27 22.97 -13.40
CA GLU A 123 25.12 22.78 -12.23
C GLU A 123 25.37 24.11 -11.50
N ALA A 124 25.27 24.08 -10.18
CA ALA A 124 25.67 25.14 -9.27
C ALA A 124 27.04 24.80 -8.66
N LEU A 125 27.99 25.72 -8.83
CA LEU A 125 29.34 25.55 -8.31
C LEU A 125 29.38 25.96 -6.83
N GLY A 126 29.54 24.97 -5.96
CA GLY A 126 29.59 25.09 -4.51
C GLY A 126 29.69 23.68 -3.91
N ARG A 127 30.00 23.54 -2.62
CA ARG A 127 29.95 22.25 -1.94
C ARG A 127 29.76 22.39 -0.43
N ILE A 128 28.80 21.65 0.10
CA ILE A 128 28.55 21.46 1.53
C ILE A 128 28.97 20.03 1.92
N ALA A 129 29.69 19.90 3.03
CA ALA A 129 30.05 18.62 3.63
C ALA A 129 28.85 18.00 4.38
N VAL A 130 28.91 16.70 4.68
CA VAL A 130 27.84 16.00 5.40
C VAL A 130 27.57 16.57 6.81
N ASP A 131 28.58 17.19 7.43
CA ASP A 131 28.47 17.88 8.72
C ASP A 131 27.98 19.34 8.60
N GLY A 132 27.57 19.76 7.40
CA GLY A 132 27.06 21.11 7.11
C GLY A 132 28.14 22.17 6.88
N LYS A 133 29.44 21.83 7.00
CA LYS A 133 30.51 22.80 6.71
C LYS A 133 30.60 23.12 5.22
N GLU A 134 30.82 24.39 4.92
CA GLU A 134 31.07 24.86 3.56
C GLU A 134 32.49 24.46 3.14
N VAL A 135 32.58 23.54 2.16
CA VAL A 135 33.86 23.05 1.61
C VAL A 135 34.32 23.95 0.47
N ARG A 136 33.37 24.41 -0.33
CA ARG A 136 33.61 25.33 -1.45
C ARG A 136 32.48 26.34 -1.52
N GLU A 137 32.84 27.61 -1.55
CA GLU A 137 31.88 28.71 -1.63
C GLU A 137 31.04 28.64 -2.91
N PHE A 138 29.78 29.08 -2.81
CA PHE A 138 28.89 29.21 -3.95
C PHE A 138 29.34 30.34 -4.90
N ASN A 139 29.59 29.99 -6.16
CA ASN A 139 29.97 30.95 -7.21
C ASN A 139 28.72 31.54 -7.88
N GLU A 140 28.22 32.63 -7.29
CA GLU A 140 27.02 33.33 -7.75
C GLU A 140 27.15 33.94 -9.16
N PRO A 141 28.26 34.62 -9.54
CA PRO A 141 28.40 35.16 -10.90
C PRO A 141 28.33 34.08 -12.00
N LEU A 142 28.97 32.94 -11.80
CA LEU A 142 28.92 31.82 -12.75
C LEU A 142 27.51 31.21 -12.82
N PHE A 143 26.81 31.16 -11.69
CA PHE A 143 25.44 30.68 -11.67
C PHE A 143 24.50 31.62 -12.42
N GLU A 144 24.65 32.94 -12.26
CA GLU A 144 23.85 33.93 -13.00
C GLU A 144 24.05 33.81 -14.52
N GLU A 145 25.27 33.59 -15.00
CA GLU A 145 25.56 33.31 -16.42
C GLU A 145 24.85 32.04 -16.93
N ARG A 146 24.89 30.97 -16.13
CA ARG A 146 24.20 29.71 -16.47
C ARG A 146 22.67 29.86 -16.45
N LEU A 147 22.16 30.65 -15.51
CA LEU A 147 20.73 30.97 -15.41
C LEU A 147 20.25 31.81 -16.61
N GLU A 148 21.10 32.68 -17.16
CA GLU A 148 20.78 33.43 -18.39
C GLU A 148 20.61 32.50 -19.59
N SER A 149 21.47 31.49 -19.73
CA SER A 149 21.36 30.48 -20.79
C SER A 149 20.05 29.68 -20.67
N LEU A 150 19.64 29.37 -19.44
CA LEU A 150 18.39 28.64 -19.15
C LEU A 150 17.15 29.50 -19.41
N ALA A 151 17.24 30.82 -19.39
CA ALA A 151 16.10 31.71 -19.63
C ALA A 151 15.53 31.62 -21.05
N ALA A 152 16.36 31.24 -22.04
CA ALA A 152 15.91 31.00 -23.41
C ALA A 152 14.99 29.78 -23.53
N GLU A 153 15.01 28.87 -22.55
CA GLU A 153 14.22 27.64 -22.55
C GLU A 153 12.82 27.80 -21.92
N GLU A 154 12.52 28.98 -21.34
CA GLU A 154 11.22 29.29 -20.73
C GLU A 154 10.68 28.18 -19.81
N PRO A 155 11.41 27.77 -18.75
CA PRO A 155 10.94 26.74 -17.84
C PRO A 155 9.68 27.19 -17.08
N ASP A 156 8.72 26.27 -16.96
CA ASP A 156 7.46 26.48 -16.24
C ASP A 156 7.65 26.40 -14.71
N ALA A 157 8.70 25.71 -14.25
CA ALA A 157 9.04 25.57 -12.83
C ALA A 157 10.54 25.30 -12.63
N PHE A 158 11.06 25.60 -11.44
CA PHE A 158 12.45 25.33 -11.05
C PHE A 158 12.53 24.37 -9.86
N THR A 159 13.54 23.52 -9.86
CA THR A 159 13.95 22.70 -8.71
C THR A 159 15.40 22.99 -8.35
N VAL A 160 15.69 23.14 -7.06
CA VAL A 160 17.06 23.24 -6.54
C VAL A 160 17.30 22.07 -5.60
N SER A 161 18.26 21.21 -5.93
CA SER A 161 18.64 20.05 -5.12
C SER A 161 20.15 19.90 -5.05
N LEU A 162 20.74 20.41 -3.97
CA LEU A 162 22.18 20.35 -3.74
C LEU A 162 22.55 19.19 -2.82
N ILE A 163 23.76 18.66 -2.99
CA ILE A 163 24.29 17.63 -2.10
C ILE A 163 24.49 18.21 -0.71
N ASN A 164 23.96 17.50 0.29
CA ASN A 164 23.97 17.87 1.71
C ASN A 164 23.22 19.17 2.05
N SER A 165 22.28 19.62 1.21
CA SER A 165 21.40 20.76 1.52
C SER A 165 20.56 20.55 2.79
N PHE A 166 20.24 19.29 3.12
CA PHE A 166 19.58 18.92 4.38
C PHE A 166 20.41 19.28 5.64
N ALA A 167 21.74 19.37 5.52
CA ALA A 167 22.62 19.72 6.64
C ALA A 167 22.86 21.23 6.73
N ASN A 168 22.90 21.91 5.58
CA ASN A 168 23.04 23.36 5.49
C ASN A 168 22.47 23.85 4.15
N ASP A 169 21.36 24.59 4.20
CA ASP A 169 20.59 25.04 3.04
C ASP A 169 21.05 26.38 2.44
N LYS A 170 22.11 26.99 3.00
CA LYS A 170 22.62 28.32 2.61
C LYS A 170 22.79 28.49 1.10
N HIS A 171 23.29 27.48 0.39
CA HIS A 171 23.48 27.55 -1.07
C HIS A 171 22.14 27.48 -1.82
N GLU A 172 21.19 26.64 -1.39
CA GLU A 172 19.87 26.58 -2.01
C GLU A 172 19.11 27.90 -1.86
N ARG A 173 19.21 28.53 -0.69
CA ARG A 173 18.60 29.85 -0.41
C ARG A 173 19.18 30.96 -1.29
N ARG A 174 20.50 30.99 -1.51
CA ARG A 174 21.14 31.96 -2.42
C ARG A 174 20.72 31.74 -3.87
N ILE A 175 20.58 30.49 -4.31
CA ILE A 175 20.08 30.15 -5.64
C ILE A 175 18.62 30.59 -5.80
N LEU A 176 17.77 30.36 -4.79
CA LEU A 176 16.39 30.84 -4.77
C LEU A 176 16.33 32.35 -5.06
N ASP A 177 17.12 33.15 -4.34
CA ASP A 177 17.16 34.61 -4.51
C ASP A 177 17.58 35.01 -5.93
N ALA A 178 18.59 34.34 -6.49
CA ALA A 178 19.04 34.58 -7.87
C ALA A 178 17.96 34.23 -8.90
N ILE A 179 17.28 33.09 -8.77
CA ILE A 179 16.19 32.69 -9.66
C ILE A 179 15.01 33.66 -9.54
N ARG A 180 14.60 34.03 -8.32
CA ARG A 180 13.46 34.94 -8.07
C ARG A 180 13.65 36.33 -8.69
N LYS A 181 14.89 36.85 -8.73
CA LYS A 181 15.19 38.12 -9.41
C LYS A 181 14.82 38.09 -10.90
N ARG A 182 15.01 36.95 -11.57
CA ARG A 182 14.78 36.80 -13.02
C ARG A 182 13.41 36.23 -13.37
N PHE A 183 12.91 35.31 -12.54
CA PHE A 183 11.67 34.56 -12.72
C PHE A 183 10.72 34.78 -11.52
N PRO A 184 10.18 36.00 -11.34
CA PRO A 184 9.45 36.35 -10.12
C PRO A 184 8.17 35.53 -9.93
N LYS A 185 7.52 35.11 -11.03
CA LYS A 185 6.24 34.38 -11.01
C LYS A 185 6.38 32.87 -11.17
N THR A 186 7.55 32.38 -11.56
CA THR A 186 7.75 30.95 -11.81
C THR A 186 7.84 30.22 -10.47
N PRO A 187 7.15 29.08 -10.30
CA PRO A 187 7.26 28.29 -9.08
C PRO A 187 8.67 27.71 -8.91
N ILE A 188 9.13 27.61 -7.66
CA ILE A 188 10.48 27.14 -7.30
C ILE A 188 10.35 26.21 -6.10
N SER A 189 10.85 24.99 -6.22
CA SER A 189 10.93 24.01 -5.13
C SER A 189 12.38 23.83 -4.67
N LEU A 190 12.63 24.01 -3.37
CA LEU A 190 13.92 23.71 -2.74
C LEU A 190 13.89 22.34 -2.09
N SER A 191 14.95 21.56 -2.26
CA SER A 191 15.02 20.22 -1.70
C SER A 191 15.06 20.22 -0.18
N CYS A 192 15.63 21.26 0.44
CA CYS A 192 15.62 21.45 1.88
C CYS A 192 14.22 21.78 2.46
N GLU A 193 13.26 22.18 1.63
CA GLU A 193 11.88 22.46 2.06
C GLU A 193 10.93 21.31 1.75
N VAL A 194 11.12 20.66 0.60
CA VAL A 194 10.26 19.55 0.14
C VAL A 194 10.61 18.25 0.84
N GLN A 195 11.91 17.92 0.95
CA GLN A 195 12.37 16.64 1.52
C GLN A 195 13.73 16.81 2.21
N PRO A 196 13.80 17.38 3.45
CA PRO A 196 15.03 17.65 4.20
C PRO A 196 15.70 16.38 4.80
N GLU A 197 15.71 15.30 4.03
CA GLU A 197 16.26 14.00 4.42
C GLU A 197 17.48 13.63 3.57
N ILE A 198 18.33 12.77 4.14
CA ILE A 198 19.46 12.17 3.43
C ILE A 198 18.99 11.31 2.23
N VAL A 199 19.92 11.04 1.31
CA VAL A 199 19.76 10.35 0.01
C VAL A 199 19.35 11.30 -1.14
N GLU A 200 20.29 11.53 -2.06
CA GLU A 200 20.23 12.58 -3.08
C GLU A 200 19.28 12.30 -4.24
N TYR A 201 19.18 11.05 -4.70
CA TYR A 201 18.33 10.72 -5.85
C TYR A 201 16.85 10.91 -5.50
N GLU A 202 16.39 10.26 -4.43
CA GLU A 202 15.00 10.30 -3.97
C GLU A 202 14.59 11.71 -3.53
N ARG A 203 15.50 12.44 -2.84
CA ARG A 203 15.27 13.85 -2.51
C ARG A 203 15.11 14.69 -3.78
N THR A 204 15.97 14.49 -4.78
CA THR A 204 15.92 15.26 -6.02
C THR A 204 14.65 14.96 -6.82
N ILE A 205 14.35 13.68 -7.08
CA ILE A 205 13.19 13.31 -7.89
C ILE A 205 11.87 13.71 -7.22
N THR A 206 11.76 13.63 -5.89
CA THR A 206 10.59 14.11 -5.14
C THR A 206 10.43 15.62 -5.27
N THR A 207 11.53 16.37 -5.18
CA THR A 207 11.51 17.83 -5.34
C THR A 207 11.15 18.24 -6.78
N VAL A 208 11.68 17.52 -7.78
CA VAL A 208 11.33 17.72 -9.18
C VAL A 208 9.86 17.41 -9.43
N ALA A 209 9.34 16.30 -8.89
CA ALA A 209 7.94 15.93 -9.00
C ALA A 209 7.02 16.99 -8.36
N ASN A 210 7.43 17.58 -7.24
CA ASN A 210 6.73 18.71 -6.63
C ASN A 210 6.63 19.92 -7.57
N ALA A 211 7.76 20.34 -8.15
CA ALA A 211 7.80 21.44 -9.12
C ALA A 211 7.00 21.13 -10.40
N TYR A 212 7.05 19.88 -10.87
CA TYR A 212 6.32 19.39 -12.04
C TYR A 212 4.80 19.52 -11.88
N LEU A 213 4.29 19.25 -10.68
CA LEU A 213 2.86 19.30 -10.35
C LEU A 213 2.34 20.69 -10.00
N GLN A 214 3.22 21.58 -9.54
CA GLN A 214 2.82 22.84 -8.92
C GLN A 214 1.88 23.69 -9.79
N PRO A 215 2.16 23.94 -11.09
CA PRO A 215 1.26 24.76 -11.91
C PRO A 215 -0.15 24.18 -12.09
N SER A 216 -0.27 22.87 -12.37
CA SER A 216 -1.57 22.24 -12.63
C SER A 216 -2.42 22.14 -11.37
N VAL A 217 -1.80 21.76 -10.24
CA VAL A 217 -2.50 21.65 -8.96
C VAL A 217 -2.93 23.02 -8.44
N THR A 218 -2.05 24.03 -8.46
CA THR A 218 -2.42 25.39 -8.02
C THR A 218 -3.56 25.94 -8.86
N GLY A 219 -3.49 25.83 -10.20
CA GLY A 219 -4.56 26.31 -11.08
C GLY A 219 -5.90 25.60 -10.86
N TYR A 220 -5.88 24.31 -10.49
CA TYR A 220 -7.09 23.58 -10.12
C TYR A 220 -7.68 24.07 -8.80
N LEU A 221 -6.86 24.16 -7.75
CA LEU A 221 -7.32 24.55 -6.42
C LEU A 221 -7.84 25.99 -6.37
N GLU A 222 -7.25 26.89 -7.17
CA GLU A 222 -7.75 28.27 -7.32
C GLU A 222 -9.16 28.29 -7.94
N LYS A 223 -9.39 27.56 -9.03
CA LYS A 223 -10.72 27.46 -9.66
C LYS A 223 -11.74 26.82 -8.73
N LEU A 224 -11.35 25.75 -8.03
CA LEU A 224 -12.19 25.11 -7.04
C LEU A 224 -12.60 26.10 -5.94
N TRP A 225 -11.63 26.85 -5.40
CA TRP A 225 -11.88 27.87 -4.39
C TRP A 225 -12.85 28.94 -4.91
N GLU A 226 -12.66 29.44 -6.14
CA GLU A 226 -13.59 30.40 -6.75
C GLU A 226 -15.03 29.88 -6.84
N ASN A 227 -15.20 28.58 -7.11
CA ASN A 227 -16.51 27.92 -7.24
C ASN A 227 -17.20 27.57 -5.92
N VAL A 228 -16.48 27.55 -4.78
CA VAL A 228 -17.04 27.14 -3.48
C VAL A 228 -16.93 28.19 -2.38
N ARG A 229 -16.23 29.31 -2.61
CA ARG A 229 -16.04 30.37 -1.60
C ARG A 229 -17.34 31.04 -1.11
N ASP A 230 -18.44 30.92 -1.85
CA ASP A 230 -19.77 31.37 -1.40
C ASP A 230 -20.40 30.39 -0.38
N GLN A 231 -19.91 29.15 -0.32
CA GLN A 231 -20.43 28.06 0.49
C GLN A 231 -19.54 27.69 1.68
N THR A 232 -18.29 28.18 1.74
CA THR A 232 -17.41 28.01 2.91
C THR A 232 -16.28 29.05 2.95
N ASN A 233 -15.71 29.26 4.14
CA ASN A 233 -14.45 29.99 4.33
C ASN A 233 -13.24 29.07 4.54
N HIS A 234 -13.46 27.75 4.62
CA HIS A 234 -12.42 26.77 4.94
C HIS A 234 -12.51 25.60 3.96
N LEU A 235 -11.68 25.68 2.91
CA LEU A 235 -11.46 24.57 1.98
C LEU A 235 -10.16 23.86 2.37
N ASN A 236 -10.28 22.57 2.63
CA ASN A 236 -9.16 21.68 2.92
C ASN A 236 -9.03 20.64 1.80
N VAL A 237 -7.80 20.18 1.57
CA VAL A 237 -7.48 19.19 0.56
C VAL A 237 -6.92 17.95 1.25
N LEU A 238 -7.43 16.77 0.87
CA LEU A 238 -6.94 15.50 1.38
C LEU A 238 -5.56 15.17 0.82
N ARG A 239 -4.65 14.76 1.71
CA ARG A 239 -3.31 14.30 1.39
C ARG A 239 -3.23 12.78 1.37
N SER A 240 -2.19 12.27 0.73
CA SER A 240 -1.92 10.84 0.59
C SER A 240 -1.70 10.11 1.90
N ASP A 241 -1.27 10.80 2.96
CA ASP A 241 -1.08 10.24 4.31
C ASP A 241 -2.37 10.21 5.15
N GLY A 242 -3.52 10.49 4.52
CA GLY A 242 -4.83 10.51 5.19
C GLY A 242 -5.00 11.68 6.13
N GLY A 243 -4.24 12.76 5.94
CA GLY A 243 -4.43 14.03 6.64
C GLY A 243 -5.00 15.11 5.73
N LEU A 244 -5.57 16.18 6.29
CA LEU A 244 -5.97 17.35 5.54
C LEU A 244 -4.86 18.41 5.50
N SER A 245 -4.85 19.20 4.45
CA SER A 245 -4.02 20.40 4.29
C SER A 245 -4.86 21.59 3.85
N SER A 246 -4.44 22.79 4.22
CA SER A 246 -4.96 24.01 3.60
C SER A 246 -4.60 24.06 2.11
N VAL A 247 -5.41 24.79 1.33
CA VAL A 247 -5.18 25.02 -0.12
C VAL A 247 -3.81 25.66 -0.38
N SER A 248 -3.39 26.59 0.49
CA SER A 248 -2.10 27.28 0.34
C SER A 248 -0.92 26.32 0.47
N LEU A 249 -0.93 25.45 1.49
CA LEU A 249 0.13 24.46 1.69
C LEU A 249 0.07 23.34 0.63
N ALA A 250 -1.12 22.89 0.25
CA ALA A 250 -1.30 21.91 -0.81
C ALA A 250 -0.78 22.42 -2.18
N SER A 251 -0.85 23.74 -2.42
CA SER A 251 -0.27 24.39 -3.60
C SER A 251 1.26 24.52 -3.53
N GLN A 252 1.84 24.56 -2.33
CA GLN A 252 3.31 24.59 -2.14
C GLN A 252 3.92 23.20 -2.23
N LEU A 253 3.21 22.19 -1.70
CA LEU A 253 3.64 20.78 -1.63
C LEU A 253 2.66 19.84 -2.37
N PRO A 254 2.33 20.08 -3.65
CA PRO A 254 1.34 19.28 -4.40
C PRO A 254 1.68 17.79 -4.50
N ILE A 255 2.95 17.41 -4.35
CA ILE A 255 3.34 15.99 -4.38
C ILE A 255 2.69 15.18 -3.24
N THR A 256 2.31 15.85 -2.14
CA THR A 256 1.59 15.25 -0.99
C THR A 256 0.14 14.87 -1.30
N LEU A 257 -0.37 15.21 -2.49
CA LEU A 257 -1.71 14.85 -2.96
C LEU A 257 -1.70 13.60 -3.88
N ALA A 258 -0.52 13.11 -4.26
CA ALA A 258 -0.40 11.98 -5.19
C ALA A 258 -0.86 10.68 -4.50
N LEU A 259 -1.92 10.05 -5.02
CA LEU A 259 -2.65 8.91 -4.43
C LEU A 259 -3.52 9.24 -3.19
N SER A 260 -4.09 10.44 -3.09
CA SER A 260 -4.94 10.80 -1.94
C SER A 260 -6.31 10.09 -1.89
N GLY A 261 -6.89 9.69 -3.03
CA GLY A 261 -8.25 9.13 -3.09
C GLY A 261 -8.47 7.93 -2.14
N PRO A 262 -7.75 6.80 -2.32
CA PRO A 262 -7.90 5.63 -1.44
C PRO A 262 -7.56 5.91 0.04
N ALA A 263 -6.75 6.93 0.32
CA ALA A 263 -6.37 7.28 1.69
C ALA A 263 -7.58 7.76 2.52
N GLY A 264 -8.56 8.45 1.90
CA GLY A 264 -9.76 8.95 2.58
C GLY A 264 -10.64 7.83 3.13
N GLY A 265 -10.83 6.75 2.35
CA GLY A 265 -11.57 5.56 2.78
C GLY A 265 -10.94 4.88 3.99
N VAL A 266 -9.62 4.67 3.96
CA VAL A 266 -8.88 4.04 5.06
C VAL A 266 -8.90 4.91 6.32
N ALA A 267 -8.68 6.23 6.18
CA ALA A 267 -8.79 7.17 7.29
C ALA A 267 -10.21 7.19 7.89
N GLY A 268 -11.24 7.16 7.03
CA GLY A 268 -12.63 7.06 7.45
C GLY A 268 -12.94 5.80 8.24
N ILE A 269 -12.41 4.65 7.85
CA ILE A 269 -12.55 3.40 8.61
C ILE A 269 -11.88 3.49 9.97
N ALA A 270 -10.66 4.04 10.04
CA ALA A 270 -9.95 4.20 11.31
C ALA A 270 -10.77 5.05 12.29
N GLN A 271 -11.41 6.11 11.81
CA GLN A 271 -12.16 7.03 12.65
C GLN A 271 -13.60 6.58 12.96
N THR A 272 -14.24 5.85 12.06
CA THR A 272 -15.63 5.41 12.24
C THR A 272 -15.72 4.05 12.92
N ILE A 273 -14.84 3.11 12.57
CA ILE A 273 -14.83 1.75 13.11
C ILE A 273 -13.81 1.65 14.23
N ALA A 274 -12.52 1.91 13.98
CA ALA A 274 -11.49 1.61 14.98
C ALA A 274 -11.60 2.46 16.27
N ALA A 275 -12.14 3.68 16.16
CA ALA A 275 -12.38 4.55 17.31
C ALA A 275 -13.67 4.23 18.09
N ASN A 276 -14.64 3.53 17.50
CA ASN A 276 -15.99 3.35 18.09
C ASN A 276 -16.40 1.89 18.30
N ALA A 277 -15.82 0.97 17.54
CA ALA A 277 -16.00 -0.47 17.66
C ALA A 277 -14.88 -1.09 18.51
N GLU A 278 -15.06 -2.34 18.93
CA GLU A 278 -14.09 -3.07 19.75
C GLU A 278 -12.81 -3.47 18.98
N TYR A 279 -12.73 -3.15 17.69
CA TYR A 279 -11.70 -3.63 16.77
C TYR A 279 -10.75 -2.51 16.35
N GLN A 280 -9.51 -2.55 16.86
CA GLN A 280 -8.47 -1.56 16.53
C GLN A 280 -7.53 -1.99 15.41
N ASN A 281 -7.46 -3.30 15.14
CA ASN A 281 -6.64 -3.90 14.10
C ASN A 281 -7.56 -4.32 12.96
N LEU A 282 -7.49 -3.62 11.83
CA LEU A 282 -8.38 -3.81 10.70
C LEU A 282 -7.59 -3.98 9.40
N ILE A 283 -8.13 -4.81 8.49
CA ILE A 283 -7.69 -4.88 7.09
C ILE A 283 -8.82 -4.28 6.27
N THR A 284 -8.54 -3.21 5.54
CA THR A 284 -9.54 -2.54 4.70
C THR A 284 -9.58 -3.22 3.34
N PHE A 285 -10.77 -3.42 2.80
CA PHE A 285 -11.01 -3.98 1.47
C PHE A 285 -12.07 -3.14 0.76
N ASP A 286 -11.61 -2.24 -0.11
CA ASP A 286 -12.46 -1.42 -0.99
C ASP A 286 -12.51 -2.05 -2.37
N MET A 287 -13.67 -2.52 -2.82
CA MET A 287 -13.80 -3.02 -4.18
C MET A 287 -14.80 -2.17 -4.98
N GLY A 288 -14.28 -1.53 -6.01
CA GLY A 288 -15.03 -0.78 -7.00
C GLY A 288 -15.28 -1.56 -8.29
N GLY A 289 -15.60 -0.83 -9.36
CA GLY A 289 -15.84 -1.41 -10.69
C GLY A 289 -14.58 -1.79 -11.46
N THR A 290 -13.42 -1.20 -11.17
CA THR A 290 -12.19 -1.40 -11.97
C THR A 290 -11.06 -2.05 -11.18
N SER A 291 -10.99 -1.75 -9.89
CA SER A 291 -9.88 -2.12 -9.00
C SER A 291 -10.39 -2.42 -7.60
N THR A 292 -9.51 -3.00 -6.81
CA THR A 292 -9.64 -3.17 -5.37
C THR A 292 -8.46 -2.49 -4.68
N ASP A 293 -8.75 -1.73 -3.63
CA ASP A 293 -7.75 -1.11 -2.75
C ASP A 293 -7.78 -1.80 -1.38
N VAL A 294 -6.60 -2.24 -0.91
CA VAL A 294 -6.43 -2.84 0.40
C VAL A 294 -5.39 -2.08 1.22
N ALA A 295 -5.64 -1.95 2.52
CA ALA A 295 -4.73 -1.29 3.45
C ALA A 295 -4.87 -1.88 4.85
N LEU A 296 -3.95 -1.50 5.72
CA LEU A 296 -3.90 -1.97 7.09
C LEU A 296 -4.09 -0.82 8.08
N ILE A 297 -4.91 -1.04 9.09
CA ILE A 297 -5.05 -0.19 10.28
C ILE A 297 -4.58 -1.00 11.47
N GLU A 298 -3.59 -0.50 12.19
CA GLU A 298 -3.01 -1.13 13.37
C GLU A 298 -3.14 -0.19 14.57
N ASN A 299 -3.63 -0.72 15.70
CA ASN A 299 -3.89 0.05 16.92
C ASN A 299 -4.72 1.33 16.67
N GLY A 300 -5.68 1.24 15.75
CA GLY A 300 -6.58 2.34 15.38
C GLY A 300 -6.00 3.40 14.44
N ALA A 301 -4.76 3.23 13.94
CA ALA A 301 -4.13 4.15 13.01
C ALA A 301 -3.80 3.47 11.66
N PRO A 302 -4.07 4.10 10.51
CA PRO A 302 -3.60 3.61 9.22
C PRO A 302 -2.07 3.52 9.18
N ARG A 303 -1.55 2.45 8.57
CA ARG A 303 -0.11 2.33 8.33
C ARG A 303 0.31 3.31 7.23
N VAL A 304 1.37 4.08 7.49
CA VAL A 304 1.93 5.05 6.55
C VAL A 304 3.27 4.54 6.05
N ARG A 305 3.45 4.47 4.73
CA ARG A 305 4.75 4.25 4.10
C ARG A 305 5.39 5.58 3.73
N ARG A 306 6.72 5.59 3.64
CA ARG A 306 7.54 6.80 3.41
C ARG A 306 8.01 6.95 1.97
N THR A 307 7.79 5.94 1.14
CA THR A 307 8.13 5.94 -0.27
C THR A 307 6.95 5.39 -1.03
N THR A 308 6.59 6.07 -2.11
CA THR A 308 5.41 5.77 -2.89
C THR A 308 5.73 5.86 -4.37
N THR A 309 5.10 4.96 -5.12
CA THR A 309 5.31 4.84 -6.56
C THR A 309 4.05 5.26 -7.30
N VAL A 310 4.18 6.17 -8.27
CA VAL A 310 3.11 6.60 -9.16
C VAL A 310 3.56 6.38 -10.61
N GLY A 311 2.98 5.39 -11.29
CA GLY A 311 3.54 4.90 -12.55
C GLY A 311 4.96 4.37 -12.34
N ASP A 312 5.93 4.88 -13.11
CA ASP A 312 7.36 4.54 -12.95
C ASP A 312 8.11 5.45 -11.95
N LEU A 313 7.41 6.40 -11.32
CA LEU A 313 8.02 7.42 -10.47
C LEU A 313 7.97 7.02 -8.99
N ALA A 314 9.11 6.64 -8.41
CA ALA A 314 9.25 6.44 -6.97
C ALA A 314 9.67 7.74 -6.27
N VAL A 315 8.85 8.26 -5.35
CA VAL A 315 9.08 9.48 -4.57
C VAL A 315 9.01 9.21 -3.07
N ARG A 316 9.72 10.03 -2.28
CA ARG A 316 9.67 9.98 -0.81
C ARG A 316 8.62 10.94 -0.27
N VAL A 317 7.37 10.47 -0.30
CA VAL A 317 6.23 11.20 0.26
C VAL A 317 5.47 10.25 1.17
N PRO A 318 5.07 10.68 2.38
CA PRO A 318 4.23 9.85 3.22
C PRO A 318 2.89 9.58 2.53
N SER A 319 2.50 8.33 2.47
CA SER A 319 1.16 7.93 2.07
C SER A 319 0.66 6.79 2.94
N ILE A 320 -0.66 6.70 3.10
CA ILE A 320 -1.28 5.47 3.57
C ILE A 320 -0.79 4.33 2.67
N ASP A 321 -0.42 3.23 3.30
CA ASP A 321 0.10 2.06 2.61
C ASP A 321 -1.05 1.27 1.99
N VAL A 322 -1.54 1.81 0.87
CA VAL A 322 -2.56 1.20 0.04
C VAL A 322 -1.90 0.38 -1.05
N HIS A 323 -2.38 -0.85 -1.20
CA HIS A 323 -2.08 -1.72 -2.32
C HIS A 323 -3.31 -1.86 -3.21
N THR A 324 -3.17 -1.40 -4.45
CA THR A 324 -4.22 -1.51 -5.47
C THR A 324 -3.99 -2.74 -6.33
N VAL A 325 -5.03 -3.52 -6.56
CA VAL A 325 -5.03 -4.65 -7.49
C VAL A 325 -6.09 -4.45 -8.58
N GLY A 326 -5.76 -4.85 -9.81
CA GLY A 326 -6.63 -4.76 -10.99
C GLY A 326 -7.75 -5.81 -11.02
N ALA A 327 -8.42 -6.00 -9.88
CA ALA A 327 -9.55 -6.90 -9.70
C ALA A 327 -10.73 -6.10 -9.12
N GLY A 328 -11.72 -5.78 -9.95
CA GLY A 328 -12.95 -5.09 -9.57
C GLY A 328 -14.17 -5.74 -10.22
N GLY A 329 -15.37 -5.19 -10.01
CA GLY A 329 -16.60 -5.76 -10.56
C GLY A 329 -16.59 -5.89 -12.11
N GLY A 330 -15.95 -4.95 -12.79
CA GLY A 330 -15.80 -4.93 -14.25
C GLY A 330 -14.59 -5.68 -14.77
N SER A 331 -13.80 -6.38 -13.94
CA SER A 331 -12.65 -7.15 -14.42
C SER A 331 -13.11 -8.24 -15.39
N ILE A 332 -12.49 -8.28 -16.57
CA ILE A 332 -12.89 -9.14 -17.68
C ILE A 332 -12.36 -10.55 -17.45
N ALA A 333 -13.26 -11.53 -17.54
CA ALA A 333 -12.95 -12.94 -17.57
C ALA A 333 -12.77 -13.43 -19.01
N HIS A 334 -11.66 -14.11 -19.29
CA HIS A 334 -11.39 -14.70 -20.59
C HIS A 334 -10.56 -15.98 -20.47
N VAL A 335 -10.58 -16.76 -21.56
CA VAL A 335 -9.82 -18.01 -21.68
C VAL A 335 -8.87 -17.88 -22.87
N PRO A 336 -7.57 -17.64 -22.65
CA PRO A 336 -6.60 -17.57 -23.74
C PRO A 336 -6.52 -18.91 -24.49
N GLU A 337 -6.44 -18.84 -25.83
CA GLU A 337 -6.44 -20.04 -26.67
C GLU A 337 -5.24 -20.96 -26.40
N LEU A 338 -4.08 -20.38 -26.08
CA LEU A 338 -2.83 -21.11 -25.85
C LEU A 338 -2.80 -21.85 -24.51
N THR A 339 -3.19 -21.18 -23.43
CA THR A 339 -3.07 -21.73 -22.07
C THR A 339 -4.31 -22.53 -21.65
N LYS A 340 -5.48 -22.23 -22.24
CA LYS A 340 -6.78 -22.79 -21.82
C LYS A 340 -7.05 -22.64 -20.31
N ALA A 341 -6.41 -21.65 -19.69
CA ALA A 341 -6.54 -21.33 -18.28
C ALA A 341 -7.44 -20.10 -18.09
N LEU A 342 -8.26 -20.09 -17.04
CA LEU A 342 -9.14 -18.96 -16.77
C LEU A 342 -8.31 -17.77 -16.29
N ARG A 343 -8.53 -16.60 -16.89
CA ARG A 343 -7.91 -15.34 -16.47
C ARG A 343 -8.98 -14.30 -16.20
N VAL A 344 -8.91 -13.64 -15.05
CA VAL A 344 -9.80 -12.54 -14.66
C VAL A 344 -8.95 -11.31 -14.40
N GLY A 345 -9.19 -10.24 -15.16
CA GLY A 345 -8.31 -9.07 -15.17
C GLY A 345 -6.97 -9.33 -15.90
N PRO A 346 -6.05 -8.34 -15.90
CA PRO A 346 -6.19 -7.01 -15.29
C PRO A 346 -7.06 -6.05 -16.11
N GLN A 347 -7.47 -6.42 -17.33
CA GLN A 347 -8.37 -5.58 -18.13
C GLN A 347 -9.74 -5.44 -17.45
N SER A 348 -10.32 -4.24 -17.51
CA SER A 348 -11.66 -3.93 -17.01
C SER A 348 -12.55 -3.44 -18.14
N ALA A 349 -13.84 -3.78 -18.08
CA ALA A 349 -14.88 -3.26 -18.96
C ALA A 349 -15.24 -1.79 -18.69
N GLY A 350 -14.74 -1.21 -17.58
CA GLY A 350 -15.00 0.18 -17.20
C GLY A 350 -16.49 0.46 -16.97
N ALA A 351 -16.89 1.72 -17.17
CA ALA A 351 -18.30 2.15 -17.10
C ALA A 351 -19.01 2.19 -18.47
N ASP A 352 -18.24 2.21 -19.56
CA ASP A 352 -18.68 2.25 -20.96
C ASP A 352 -17.65 1.49 -21.84
N PRO A 353 -18.01 0.35 -22.47
CA PRO A 353 -19.36 -0.23 -22.55
C PRO A 353 -19.83 -0.93 -21.26
N GLY A 354 -18.94 -1.11 -20.27
CA GLY A 354 -19.25 -1.71 -18.98
C GLY A 354 -19.53 -3.22 -19.02
N PRO A 355 -19.87 -3.82 -17.87
CA PRO A 355 -20.37 -5.20 -17.77
C PRO A 355 -21.52 -5.48 -18.75
N ALA A 356 -21.62 -6.72 -19.24
CA ALA A 356 -22.67 -7.08 -20.19
C ALA A 356 -24.07 -6.85 -19.61
N CYS A 357 -24.24 -7.11 -18.31
CA CYS A 357 -25.47 -6.89 -17.57
C CYS A 357 -25.92 -5.43 -17.50
N TYR A 358 -25.07 -4.44 -17.83
CA TYR A 358 -25.46 -3.02 -17.83
C TYR A 358 -26.21 -2.63 -19.12
N GLY A 359 -26.24 -3.48 -20.15
CA GLY A 359 -27.01 -3.24 -21.37
C GLY A 359 -26.48 -2.10 -22.25
N LYS A 360 -25.26 -1.61 -22.01
CA LYS A 360 -24.62 -0.50 -22.76
C LYS A 360 -23.74 -0.96 -23.93
N GLY A 361 -23.85 -2.22 -24.35
CA GLY A 361 -23.09 -2.80 -25.46
C GLY A 361 -21.89 -3.67 -25.04
N GLY A 362 -21.67 -3.88 -23.74
CA GLY A 362 -20.70 -4.84 -23.23
C GLY A 362 -21.06 -6.27 -23.63
N THR A 363 -20.05 -7.08 -24.00
CA THR A 363 -20.25 -8.48 -24.47
C THR A 363 -19.31 -9.49 -23.82
N GLN A 364 -18.28 -9.02 -23.12
CA GLN A 364 -17.31 -9.87 -22.43
C GLN A 364 -17.80 -10.16 -21.01
N ALA A 365 -17.52 -11.36 -20.50
CA ALA A 365 -17.87 -11.74 -19.14
C ALA A 365 -17.07 -10.91 -18.13
N THR A 366 -17.74 -10.44 -17.08
CA THR A 366 -17.11 -9.72 -15.97
C THR A 366 -17.43 -10.35 -14.61
N VAL A 367 -16.75 -9.91 -13.56
CA VAL A 367 -17.03 -10.32 -12.17
C VAL A 367 -18.48 -9.95 -11.76
N THR A 368 -18.98 -8.78 -12.18
CA THR A 368 -20.37 -8.36 -11.95
C THR A 368 -21.35 -9.26 -12.69
N ASP A 369 -21.04 -9.68 -13.92
CA ASP A 369 -21.89 -10.63 -14.66
C ASP A 369 -21.99 -11.97 -13.93
N ALA A 370 -20.87 -12.48 -13.41
CA ALA A 370 -20.84 -13.71 -12.62
C ALA A 370 -21.62 -13.59 -11.30
N ASN A 371 -21.48 -12.48 -10.57
CA ASN A 371 -22.26 -12.20 -9.36
C ASN A 371 -23.77 -12.17 -9.65
N LEU A 372 -24.19 -11.57 -10.77
CA LEU A 372 -25.59 -11.55 -11.18
C LEU A 372 -26.10 -12.94 -11.57
N VAL A 373 -25.31 -13.73 -12.31
CA VAL A 373 -25.68 -15.11 -12.70
C VAL A 373 -25.86 -16.02 -11.49
N LEU A 374 -25.07 -15.85 -10.43
CA LEU A 374 -25.15 -16.63 -9.20
C LEU A 374 -26.16 -16.10 -8.19
N GLY A 375 -26.79 -14.95 -8.45
CA GLY A 375 -27.75 -14.33 -7.54
C GLY A 375 -27.12 -13.68 -6.30
N TYR A 376 -25.85 -13.29 -6.37
CA TYR A 376 -25.16 -12.48 -5.33
C TYR A 376 -25.46 -10.99 -5.48
N LEU A 377 -25.98 -10.61 -6.65
CA LEU A 377 -26.44 -9.26 -6.98
C LEU A 377 -27.90 -9.31 -7.43
N PRO A 378 -28.79 -8.42 -6.94
CA PRO A 378 -30.17 -8.32 -7.43
C PRO A 378 -30.24 -7.78 -8.87
N GLU A 379 -31.36 -8.03 -9.55
CA GLU A 379 -31.61 -7.51 -10.91
C GLU A 379 -31.80 -5.98 -10.94
N HIS A 380 -32.08 -5.37 -9.79
CA HIS A 380 -32.28 -3.94 -9.63
C HIS A 380 -31.26 -3.39 -8.63
N ILE A 381 -30.54 -2.35 -9.02
CA ILE A 381 -29.49 -1.70 -8.21
C ILE A 381 -29.73 -0.18 -8.15
N LEU A 382 -28.99 0.52 -7.27
CA LEU A 382 -29.10 1.96 -7.05
C LEU A 382 -30.51 2.40 -6.61
N GLY A 383 -31.11 1.69 -5.65
CA GLY A 383 -32.47 2.00 -5.19
C GLY A 383 -33.54 1.84 -6.28
N ASP A 384 -33.42 0.77 -7.07
CA ASP A 384 -34.29 0.42 -8.21
C ASP A 384 -34.19 1.32 -9.45
N GLU A 385 -33.27 2.28 -9.49
CA GLU A 385 -33.07 3.16 -10.65
C GLU A 385 -32.46 2.44 -11.87
N VAL A 386 -31.66 1.40 -11.65
CA VAL A 386 -30.96 0.67 -12.71
C VAL A 386 -31.39 -0.80 -12.73
N LYS A 387 -31.96 -1.23 -13.85
CA LYS A 387 -32.30 -2.63 -14.13
C LYS A 387 -31.19 -3.30 -14.94
N LEU A 388 -30.71 -4.44 -14.45
CA LEU A 388 -29.67 -5.26 -15.08
C LEU A 388 -30.25 -6.30 -16.05
N ASP A 389 -29.50 -6.62 -17.11
CA ASP A 389 -29.85 -7.66 -18.08
C ASP A 389 -29.19 -9.00 -17.70
N VAL A 390 -29.95 -9.83 -17.00
CA VAL A 390 -29.53 -11.18 -16.57
C VAL A 390 -29.18 -12.07 -17.76
N GLU A 391 -29.90 -11.97 -18.87
CA GLU A 391 -29.66 -12.83 -20.03
C GLU A 391 -28.41 -12.39 -20.80
N ALA A 392 -28.07 -11.10 -20.81
CA ALA A 392 -26.78 -10.62 -21.29
C ALA A 392 -25.62 -11.16 -20.44
N ALA A 393 -25.75 -11.14 -19.11
CA ALA A 393 -24.76 -11.71 -18.19
C ALA A 393 -24.54 -13.20 -18.46
N LYS A 394 -25.62 -13.99 -18.55
CA LYS A 394 -25.55 -15.43 -18.86
C LYS A 394 -24.86 -15.70 -20.19
N ARG A 395 -25.20 -14.96 -21.25
CA ARG A 395 -24.55 -15.11 -22.58
C ARG A 395 -23.05 -14.81 -22.50
N ALA A 396 -22.66 -13.76 -21.78
CA ALA A 396 -21.27 -13.40 -21.61
C ALA A 396 -20.50 -14.50 -20.86
N VAL A 397 -20.99 -14.95 -19.70
CA VAL A 397 -20.36 -16.03 -18.91
C VAL A 397 -20.36 -17.37 -19.66
N GLN A 398 -21.36 -17.65 -20.49
CA GLN A 398 -21.39 -18.86 -21.32
C GLN A 398 -20.18 -18.94 -22.26
N SER A 399 -19.67 -17.82 -22.77
CA SER A 399 -18.47 -17.82 -23.61
C SER A 399 -17.21 -18.34 -22.88
N VAL A 400 -17.12 -18.09 -21.58
CA VAL A 400 -16.05 -18.61 -20.71
C VAL A 400 -16.27 -20.11 -20.45
N ALA A 401 -17.51 -20.49 -20.15
CA ALA A 401 -17.90 -21.89 -19.94
C ALA A 401 -17.57 -22.76 -21.16
N ASP A 402 -17.92 -22.30 -22.36
CA ASP A 402 -17.61 -22.96 -23.63
C ASP A 402 -16.10 -23.07 -23.88
N GLY A 403 -15.33 -22.03 -23.48
CA GLY A 403 -13.87 -21.99 -23.62
C GLY A 403 -13.13 -23.00 -22.73
N LEU A 404 -13.69 -23.31 -21.56
CA LEU A 404 -13.17 -24.28 -20.58
C LEU A 404 -13.81 -25.66 -20.67
N ASN A 405 -14.91 -25.80 -21.43
CA ASN A 405 -15.73 -27.02 -21.49
C ASN A 405 -16.30 -27.42 -20.11
N ILE A 406 -16.86 -26.44 -19.40
CA ILE A 406 -17.54 -26.61 -18.10
C ILE A 406 -18.95 -26.01 -18.17
N SER A 407 -19.77 -26.19 -17.13
CA SER A 407 -21.11 -25.59 -17.07
C SER A 407 -21.07 -24.07 -16.85
N LEU A 408 -22.16 -23.39 -17.19
CA LEU A 408 -22.33 -21.95 -16.95
C LEU A 408 -22.09 -21.56 -15.48
N LEU A 409 -22.61 -22.36 -14.55
CA LEU A 409 -22.52 -22.10 -13.12
C LEU A 409 -21.10 -22.33 -12.59
N GLU A 410 -20.43 -23.39 -13.05
CA GLU A 410 -19.00 -23.63 -12.77
C GLU A 410 -18.12 -22.49 -13.28
N ALA A 411 -18.41 -21.96 -14.47
CA ALA A 411 -17.69 -20.82 -15.01
C ALA A 411 -17.93 -19.56 -14.17
N ALA A 412 -19.18 -19.28 -13.77
CA ALA A 412 -19.49 -18.14 -12.92
C ALA A 412 -18.77 -18.23 -11.56
N GLU A 413 -18.82 -19.38 -10.89
CA GLU A 413 -18.10 -19.62 -9.63
C GLU A 413 -16.58 -19.52 -9.81
N GLY A 414 -16.05 -20.06 -10.91
CA GLY A 414 -14.64 -19.98 -11.27
C GLY A 414 -14.17 -18.54 -11.44
N ILE A 415 -14.96 -17.68 -12.09
CA ILE A 415 -14.66 -16.24 -12.24
C ILE A 415 -14.53 -15.58 -10.87
N LEU A 416 -15.49 -15.80 -9.96
CA LEU A 416 -15.45 -15.22 -8.63
C LEU A 416 -14.28 -15.76 -7.79
N ARG A 417 -13.97 -17.06 -7.89
CA ARG A 417 -12.83 -17.68 -7.19
C ARG A 417 -11.50 -17.08 -7.64
N ILE A 418 -11.24 -16.95 -8.94
CA ILE A 418 -10.00 -16.36 -9.45
C ILE A 418 -9.89 -14.87 -9.07
N ALA A 419 -10.99 -14.12 -9.11
CA ALA A 419 -11.01 -12.74 -8.64
C ALA A 419 -10.68 -12.64 -7.13
N ASN A 420 -11.30 -13.48 -6.30
CA ASN A 420 -11.07 -13.52 -4.86
C ASN A 420 -9.63 -13.93 -4.51
N GLU A 421 -9.03 -14.88 -5.22
CA GLU A 421 -7.62 -15.29 -5.03
C GLU A 421 -6.64 -14.18 -5.40
N THR A 422 -6.95 -13.43 -6.46
CA THR A 422 -6.18 -12.25 -6.86
C THR A 422 -6.22 -11.17 -5.78
N ILE A 423 -7.40 -10.92 -5.22
CA ILE A 423 -7.60 -9.97 -4.11
C ILE A 423 -6.93 -10.49 -2.82
N TYR A 424 -7.02 -11.79 -2.54
CA TYR A 424 -6.35 -12.43 -1.41
C TYR A 424 -4.83 -12.27 -1.46
N GLY A 425 -4.24 -12.38 -2.65
CA GLY A 425 -2.83 -12.03 -2.88
C GLY A 425 -2.51 -10.61 -2.41
N ALA A 426 -3.31 -9.61 -2.78
CA ALA A 426 -3.13 -8.24 -2.32
C ALA A 426 -3.28 -8.08 -0.80
N LEU A 427 -4.26 -8.77 -0.19
CA LEU A 427 -4.46 -8.77 1.27
C LEU A 427 -3.25 -9.35 2.01
N ARG A 428 -2.55 -10.34 1.45
CA ARG A 428 -1.29 -10.87 2.01
C ARG A 428 -0.13 -9.89 1.94
N VAL A 429 -0.04 -9.10 0.87
CA VAL A 429 1.00 -8.06 0.72
C VAL A 429 0.91 -7.01 1.84
N VAL A 430 -0.30 -6.62 2.24
CA VAL A 430 -0.51 -5.65 3.35
C VAL A 430 -0.47 -6.26 4.75
N THR A 431 -0.41 -7.59 4.87
CA THR A 431 -0.40 -8.31 6.15
C THR A 431 0.83 -9.18 6.33
N VAL A 432 0.85 -10.36 5.71
CA VAL A 432 1.88 -11.40 5.85
C VAL A 432 3.25 -10.88 5.43
N GLU A 433 3.34 -10.18 4.30
CA GLU A 433 4.61 -9.58 3.83
C GLU A 433 5.12 -8.47 4.75
N GLN A 434 4.27 -7.96 5.65
CA GLN A 434 4.65 -6.98 6.67
C GLN A 434 5.02 -7.63 8.02
N GLY A 435 5.05 -8.96 8.10
CA GLY A 435 5.33 -9.71 9.33
C GLY A 435 4.14 -9.84 10.27
N LEU A 436 2.90 -9.72 9.76
CA LEU A 436 1.68 -9.71 10.57
C LEU A 436 0.83 -10.97 10.32
N ASP A 437 0.20 -11.49 11.38
CA ASP A 437 -0.79 -12.57 11.26
C ASP A 437 -2.18 -11.96 10.96
N PRO A 438 -2.80 -12.26 9.80
CA PRO A 438 -4.13 -11.75 9.46
C PRO A 438 -5.23 -12.05 10.49
N LYS A 439 -5.04 -13.08 11.34
CA LYS A 439 -6.00 -13.45 12.41
C LYS A 439 -6.13 -12.41 13.52
N ASP A 440 -5.10 -11.60 13.71
CA ASP A 440 -5.08 -10.53 14.72
C ASP A 440 -5.82 -9.26 14.26
N PHE A 441 -6.26 -9.23 13.00
CA PHE A 441 -6.97 -8.12 12.39
C PHE A 441 -8.43 -8.52 12.11
N ARG A 442 -9.29 -7.58 11.73
CA ARG A 442 -10.64 -7.84 11.18
C ARG A 442 -10.81 -7.25 9.79
N LEU A 443 -11.37 -8.02 8.86
CA LEU A 443 -11.62 -7.54 7.50
C LEU A 443 -12.79 -6.56 7.52
N VAL A 444 -12.58 -5.36 6.97
CA VAL A 444 -13.62 -4.35 6.74
C VAL A 444 -13.87 -4.27 5.24
N ALA A 445 -15.03 -4.77 4.79
CA ALA A 445 -15.39 -4.79 3.39
C ALA A 445 -16.28 -3.59 3.06
N PHE A 446 -15.84 -2.76 2.10
CA PHE A 446 -16.55 -1.58 1.65
C PHE A 446 -16.36 -1.36 0.14
N GLY A 447 -16.85 -0.23 -0.38
CA GLY A 447 -17.04 -0.03 -1.82
C GLY A 447 -18.34 -0.65 -2.32
N GLY A 448 -18.65 -0.39 -3.59
CA GLY A 448 -19.89 -0.85 -4.22
C GLY A 448 -19.96 -2.38 -4.38
N ALA A 449 -18.82 -3.04 -4.59
CA ALA A 449 -18.76 -4.48 -4.82
C ALA A 449 -18.14 -5.28 -3.67
N GLY A 450 -17.42 -4.64 -2.73
CA GLY A 450 -16.69 -5.34 -1.67
C GLY A 450 -17.55 -6.27 -0.81
N PRO A 451 -18.71 -5.81 -0.30
CA PRO A 451 -19.56 -6.65 0.56
C PRO A 451 -20.09 -7.95 -0.09
N MET A 452 -20.09 -8.07 -1.42
CA MET A 452 -20.44 -9.34 -2.10
C MET A 452 -19.34 -10.40 -1.95
N HIS A 453 -18.08 -9.97 -1.92
CA HIS A 453 -16.91 -10.85 -1.87
C HIS A 453 -16.39 -11.11 -0.43
N ALA A 454 -16.95 -10.39 0.54
CA ALA A 454 -16.55 -10.38 1.95
C ALA A 454 -16.45 -11.78 2.58
N ASN A 455 -17.49 -12.63 2.43
CA ASN A 455 -17.54 -13.98 3.02
C ASN A 455 -16.34 -14.83 2.58
N SER A 456 -16.12 -14.92 1.26
CA SER A 456 -15.05 -15.74 0.68
C SER A 456 -13.66 -15.24 1.08
N LEU A 457 -13.45 -13.92 1.12
CA LEU A 457 -12.18 -13.36 1.58
C LEU A 457 -11.95 -13.57 3.08
N GLY A 458 -13.01 -13.47 3.90
CA GLY A 458 -12.93 -13.81 5.33
C GLY A 458 -12.60 -15.27 5.58
N GLU A 459 -13.09 -16.20 4.74
CA GLU A 459 -12.67 -17.61 4.79
C GLU A 459 -11.20 -17.80 4.40
N LEU A 460 -10.75 -17.19 3.30
CA LEU A 460 -9.36 -17.27 2.84
C LEU A 460 -8.37 -16.69 3.85
N LEU A 461 -8.74 -15.60 4.52
CA LEU A 461 -7.96 -15.01 5.62
C LEU A 461 -8.15 -15.74 6.96
N ASN A 462 -9.16 -16.60 7.07
CA ASN A 462 -9.63 -17.20 8.32
C ASN A 462 -9.82 -16.15 9.43
N ASN A 463 -10.59 -15.11 9.12
CA ASN A 463 -10.73 -13.91 9.93
C ASN A 463 -12.20 -13.51 10.10
N PHE A 464 -12.68 -13.53 11.35
CA PHE A 464 -14.06 -13.19 11.72
C PHE A 464 -14.11 -12.37 13.03
N PRO A 465 -15.09 -11.46 13.21
CA PRO A 465 -16.09 -11.10 12.20
C PRO A 465 -15.48 -10.34 11.03
N ILE A 466 -16.12 -10.47 9.87
CA ILE A 466 -16.00 -9.47 8.80
C ILE A 466 -16.95 -8.33 9.13
N ILE A 467 -16.55 -7.10 8.84
CA ILE A 467 -17.31 -5.89 9.16
C ILE A 467 -17.71 -5.21 7.86
N VAL A 468 -19.00 -4.94 7.67
CA VAL A 468 -19.50 -4.10 6.57
C VAL A 468 -20.14 -2.83 7.15
N PRO A 469 -19.50 -1.66 7.01
CA PRO A 469 -20.00 -0.41 7.56
C PRO A 469 -21.24 0.10 6.80
N PRO A 470 -22.06 1.00 7.41
CA PRO A 470 -23.15 1.67 6.71
C PRO A 470 -22.67 2.50 5.53
N SER A 471 -23.41 2.46 4.42
CA SER A 471 -23.12 3.20 3.19
C SER A 471 -21.68 2.98 2.70
N PRO A 472 -21.30 1.72 2.46
CA PRO A 472 -19.92 1.35 2.15
C PRO A 472 -19.42 1.96 0.83
N GLY A 473 -20.32 2.34 -0.09
CA GLY A 473 -19.98 2.94 -1.37
C GLY A 473 -19.64 4.43 -1.34
N VAL A 474 -19.81 5.10 -0.19
CA VAL A 474 -19.53 6.55 0.00
C VAL A 474 -18.61 6.82 1.20
N LEU A 475 -17.94 5.77 1.70
CA LEU A 475 -17.15 5.83 2.93
C LEU A 475 -15.93 6.76 2.81
N CYS A 476 -15.34 6.92 1.61
CA CYS A 476 -14.23 7.83 1.35
C CYS A 476 -14.60 9.29 1.67
N ALA A 477 -15.68 9.78 1.07
CA ALA A 477 -16.17 11.14 1.33
C ALA A 477 -16.58 11.36 2.80
N ARG A 478 -17.06 10.32 3.49
CA ARG A 478 -17.31 10.39 4.95
C ARG A 478 -16.02 10.47 5.76
N GLY A 479 -14.98 9.74 5.36
CA GLY A 479 -13.65 9.81 5.97
C GLY A 479 -13.04 11.19 5.86
N ASP A 480 -13.22 11.86 4.73
CA ASP A 480 -12.72 13.22 4.52
C ASP A 480 -13.28 14.21 5.53
N ILE A 481 -14.55 14.08 5.93
CA ILE A 481 -15.20 14.95 6.93
C ILE A 481 -14.53 14.79 8.30
N MET A 482 -14.19 13.56 8.67
CA MET A 482 -13.68 13.21 9.98
C MET A 482 -12.16 13.36 10.07
N THR A 483 -11.48 13.50 8.94
CA THR A 483 -10.02 13.64 8.87
C THR A 483 -9.53 14.94 9.51
N ALA A 484 -8.43 14.86 10.24
CA ALA A 484 -7.81 16.02 10.89
C ALA A 484 -6.85 16.76 9.94
N LEU A 485 -6.71 18.07 10.12
CA LEU A 485 -5.57 18.79 9.57
C LEU A 485 -4.28 18.19 10.13
N ARG A 486 -3.32 17.92 9.24
CA ARG A 486 -2.07 17.23 9.58
C ARG A 486 -0.91 17.90 8.87
N LEU A 487 0.20 18.02 9.58
CA LEU A 487 1.46 18.52 9.07
C LEU A 487 2.59 17.65 9.60
N GLU A 488 3.61 17.46 8.77
CA GLU A 488 4.83 16.78 9.17
C GLU A 488 6.01 17.70 8.92
N VAL A 489 6.96 17.68 9.85
CA VAL A 489 8.28 18.27 9.69
C VAL A 489 9.32 17.22 10.08
N SER A 490 10.32 17.02 9.24
CA SER A 490 11.42 16.10 9.48
C SER A 490 12.77 16.79 9.31
N LYS A 491 13.81 16.16 9.86
CA LYS A 491 15.20 16.57 9.67
C LYS A 491 16.10 15.35 9.73
N THR A 492 17.17 15.38 8.93
CA THR A 492 18.27 14.43 9.11
C THR A 492 18.94 14.64 10.47
N PHE A 493 19.20 13.54 11.17
CA PHE A 493 19.85 13.47 12.47
C PHE A 493 20.79 12.27 12.51
N LEU A 494 21.83 12.30 11.66
CA LEU A 494 22.75 11.20 11.44
C LEU A 494 23.78 11.05 12.59
N TYR A 495 23.46 10.24 13.58
CA TYR A 495 24.33 9.98 14.73
C TYR A 495 24.27 8.52 15.19
N THR A 496 25.30 8.04 15.88
CA THR A 496 25.23 6.72 16.55
C THR A 496 24.64 6.89 17.94
N LEU A 497 23.72 6.01 18.34
CA LEU A 497 23.06 6.11 19.65
C LEU A 497 24.07 6.09 20.81
N ALA A 498 25.15 5.31 20.68
CA ALA A 498 26.21 5.22 21.68
C ALA A 498 26.99 6.54 21.88
N ALA A 499 27.05 7.40 20.87
CA ALA A 499 27.78 8.66 20.90
C ALA A 499 26.87 9.88 21.16
N THR A 500 25.56 9.68 21.37
CA THR A 500 24.59 10.77 21.47
C THR A 500 23.87 10.74 22.81
N PRO A 501 24.09 11.75 23.69
CA PRO A 501 23.28 11.94 24.88
C PRO A 501 21.80 12.10 24.53
N VAL A 502 20.92 11.49 25.32
CA VAL A 502 19.46 11.58 25.11
C VAL A 502 18.98 13.02 25.24
N GLU A 503 19.65 13.83 26.05
CA GLU A 503 19.37 15.25 26.20
C GLU A 503 19.50 16.04 24.88
N ASP A 504 20.43 15.64 24.00
CA ASP A 504 20.60 16.25 22.67
C ASP A 504 19.46 15.83 21.72
N ILE A 505 19.01 14.58 21.82
CA ILE A 505 17.85 14.05 21.08
C ILE A 505 16.58 14.81 21.50
N LEU A 506 16.35 14.97 22.80
CA LEU A 506 15.22 15.72 23.35
C LEU A 506 15.24 17.18 22.89
N GLN A 507 16.41 17.83 22.93
CA GLN A 507 16.55 19.21 22.45
C GLN A 507 16.26 19.32 20.95
N ALA A 508 16.69 18.34 20.15
CA ALA A 508 16.43 18.31 18.72
C ALA A 508 14.93 18.14 18.41
N PHE A 509 14.21 17.30 19.17
CA PHE A 509 12.76 17.16 19.06
C PHE A 509 12.01 18.43 19.48
N GLU A 510 12.40 19.09 20.57
CA GLU A 510 11.73 20.33 21.00
C GLU A 510 11.87 21.46 19.97
N ARG A 511 13.01 21.58 19.30
CA ARG A 511 13.19 22.52 18.19
C ARG A 511 12.27 22.19 17.00
N LEU A 512 12.25 20.91 16.61
CA LEU A 512 11.42 20.44 15.49
C LEU A 512 9.92 20.59 15.78
N LYS A 513 9.52 20.36 17.03
CA LYS A 513 8.15 20.55 17.51
C LYS A 513 7.72 22.01 17.46
N ALA A 514 8.60 22.93 17.87
CA ALA A 514 8.32 24.36 17.80
C ALA A 514 8.07 24.80 16.34
N GLU A 515 8.94 24.35 15.42
CA GLU A 515 8.79 24.60 13.98
C GLU A 515 7.46 24.03 13.43
N ALA A 516 7.17 22.76 13.72
CA ALA A 516 5.92 22.12 13.29
C ALA A 516 4.69 22.85 13.84
N SER A 517 4.71 23.24 15.13
CA SER A 517 3.60 23.96 15.78
C SER A 517 3.37 25.35 15.16
N ASP A 518 4.45 26.08 14.90
CA ASP A 518 4.39 27.41 14.29
C ASP A 518 3.85 27.32 12.86
N LYS A 519 4.35 26.38 12.05
CA LYS A 519 3.88 26.16 10.68
C LYS A 519 2.41 25.72 10.63
N MET A 520 2.01 24.81 11.52
CA MET A 520 0.61 24.38 11.66
C MET A 520 -0.32 25.56 12.00
N SER A 521 0.10 26.45 12.90
CA SER A 521 -0.69 27.63 13.24
C SER A 521 -0.71 28.68 12.12
N SER A 522 0.42 28.97 11.48
CA SER A 522 0.51 30.04 10.48
C SER A 522 -0.08 29.67 9.11
N GLU A 523 0.08 28.42 8.68
CA GLU A 523 -0.30 27.99 7.32
C GLU A 523 -1.62 27.22 7.26
N GLN A 524 -2.03 26.57 8.36
CA GLN A 524 -3.28 25.81 8.43
C GLN A 524 -4.30 26.40 9.43
N GLY A 525 -3.91 27.39 10.23
CA GLY A 525 -4.84 28.11 11.12
C GLY A 525 -5.24 27.34 12.39
N VAL A 526 -4.54 26.27 12.75
CA VAL A 526 -4.85 25.48 13.96
C VAL A 526 -4.15 26.05 15.18
N ALA A 527 -4.93 26.41 16.21
CA ALA A 527 -4.41 26.98 17.45
C ALA A 527 -3.55 25.97 18.21
N LYS A 528 -2.46 26.42 18.85
CA LYS A 528 -1.51 25.54 19.59
C LYS A 528 -2.17 24.66 20.66
N ALA A 529 -3.27 25.12 21.27
CA ALA A 529 -4.02 24.35 22.27
C ALA A 529 -4.87 23.21 21.67
N ALA A 530 -5.11 23.24 20.36
CA ALA A 530 -5.82 22.22 19.60
C ALA A 530 -4.87 21.34 18.78
N GLN A 531 -3.58 21.29 19.14
CA GLN A 531 -2.56 20.50 18.45
C GLN A 531 -2.13 19.30 19.31
N GLU A 532 -2.02 18.13 18.67
CA GLU A 532 -1.41 16.92 19.18
C GLU A 532 -0.12 16.61 18.41
N TYR A 533 0.84 15.94 19.06
CA TYR A 533 2.17 15.68 18.51
C TYR A 533 2.53 14.20 18.60
N ILE A 534 2.96 13.63 17.47
CA ILE A 534 3.54 12.28 17.39
C ILE A 534 5.04 12.45 17.10
N TYR A 535 5.88 11.81 17.92
CA TYR A 535 7.33 11.89 17.84
C TYR A 535 7.85 10.62 17.17
N GLN A 536 8.53 10.77 16.04
CA GLN A 536 9.05 9.66 15.28
C GLN A 536 10.55 9.77 15.07
N MET A 537 11.21 8.61 15.01
CA MET A 537 12.63 8.50 14.74
C MET A 537 12.88 7.38 13.74
N ASP A 538 13.67 7.66 12.70
CA ASP A 538 14.14 6.62 11.79
C ASP A 538 15.44 6.04 12.36
N VAL A 539 15.42 4.75 12.70
CA VAL A 539 16.53 4.03 13.35
C VAL A 539 16.92 2.82 12.50
N ARG A 540 18.20 2.46 12.52
CA ARG A 540 18.70 1.23 11.92
C ARG A 540 19.85 0.66 12.72
N TYR A 541 20.20 -0.60 12.50
CA TYR A 541 21.49 -1.09 12.95
C TYR A 541 22.62 -0.50 12.09
N SER A 542 23.78 -0.27 12.70
CA SER A 542 24.93 0.29 12.00
C SER A 542 25.35 -0.60 10.84
N GLY A 543 25.54 0.01 9.67
CA GLY A 543 25.82 -0.69 8.41
C GLY A 543 24.59 -1.19 7.65
N GLN A 544 23.39 -1.18 8.24
CA GLN A 544 22.15 -1.39 7.47
C GLN A 544 21.91 -0.15 6.58
N ALA A 545 21.11 -0.30 5.53
CA ALA A 545 20.63 0.85 4.76
C ALA A 545 19.15 1.13 4.96
N ILE A 546 18.34 0.11 5.28
CA ILE A 546 16.92 0.29 5.53
C ILE A 546 16.72 0.78 6.96
N ASN A 547 15.91 1.82 7.09
CA ASN A 547 15.54 2.40 8.37
C ASN A 547 14.16 1.91 8.77
N ILE A 548 13.96 1.70 10.07
CA ILE A 548 12.63 1.49 10.67
C ILE A 548 12.24 2.80 11.36
N SER A 549 11.07 3.33 11.00
CA SER A 549 10.46 4.43 11.72
C SER A 549 9.80 3.91 13.00
N ILE A 550 10.21 4.44 14.15
CA ILE A 550 9.61 4.12 15.45
C ILE A 550 8.90 5.32 16.04
N ASP A 551 7.75 5.07 16.66
CA ASP A 551 7.02 6.05 17.46
C ASP A 551 7.58 6.05 18.89
N LEU A 552 7.87 7.24 19.43
CA LEU A 552 8.47 7.40 20.75
C LEU A 552 7.49 8.04 21.74
N ASP A 553 7.24 7.37 22.86
CA ASP A 553 6.58 7.99 24.00
C ASP A 553 7.58 8.90 24.73
N MET A 554 7.34 10.21 24.68
CA MET A 554 8.24 11.19 25.28
C MET A 554 8.33 11.06 26.81
N THR A 555 7.33 10.47 27.47
CA THR A 555 7.39 10.22 28.91
C THR A 555 8.38 9.10 29.22
N SER A 556 8.30 7.99 28.48
CA SER A 556 9.21 6.85 28.60
C SER A 556 10.62 7.21 28.11
N LEU A 557 10.78 7.98 27.03
CA LEU A 557 12.08 8.46 26.58
C LEU A 557 12.80 9.31 27.65
N LYS A 558 12.08 10.14 28.41
CA LYS A 558 12.65 10.93 29.51
C LYS A 558 13.05 10.07 30.71
N ARG A 559 12.29 9.00 30.99
CA ARG A 559 12.49 8.10 32.14
C ARG A 559 13.60 7.07 31.87
N ASP A 560 13.47 6.36 30.76
CA ASP A 560 14.27 5.17 30.42
C ASP A 560 15.39 5.49 29.40
N LYS A 561 15.45 6.73 28.91
CA LYS A 561 16.54 7.24 28.08
C LYS A 561 16.75 6.38 26.82
N ALA A 562 18.00 6.01 26.53
CA ALA A 562 18.39 5.30 25.30
C ALA A 562 17.79 3.89 25.25
N ASP A 563 17.54 3.27 26.41
CA ASP A 563 17.00 1.91 26.48
C ASP A 563 15.59 1.84 25.87
N HIS A 564 14.80 2.92 25.97
CA HIS A 564 13.50 3.00 25.31
C HIS A 564 13.62 2.99 23.78
N ILE A 565 14.63 3.65 23.21
CA ILE A 565 14.88 3.66 21.76
C ILE A 565 15.28 2.25 21.31
N VAL A 566 16.21 1.62 22.04
CA VAL A 566 16.67 0.26 21.74
C VAL A 566 15.51 -0.72 21.78
N GLN A 567 14.76 -0.75 22.88
CA GLN A 567 13.65 -1.70 23.05
C GLN A 567 12.55 -1.51 21.99
N THR A 568 12.19 -0.27 21.68
CA THR A 568 11.16 0.04 20.67
C THR A 568 11.63 -0.41 19.29
N PHE A 569 12.88 -0.11 18.91
CA PHE A 569 13.45 -0.53 17.63
C PHE A 569 13.60 -2.05 17.53
N GLU A 570 14.16 -2.71 18.53
CA GLU A 570 14.37 -4.16 18.53
C GLU A 570 13.06 -4.94 18.50
N THR A 571 12.00 -4.42 19.14
CA THR A 571 10.65 -5.00 19.05
C THR A 571 10.10 -4.86 17.63
N ALA A 572 10.23 -3.69 17.01
CA ALA A 572 9.79 -3.45 15.65
C ALA A 572 10.58 -4.30 14.63
N HIS A 573 11.89 -4.45 14.82
CA HIS A 573 12.76 -5.26 13.98
C HIS A 573 12.44 -6.76 14.09
N GLU A 574 12.26 -7.28 15.31
CA GLU A 574 11.85 -8.68 15.54
C GLU A 574 10.49 -8.97 14.90
N LYS A 575 9.52 -8.05 15.03
CA LYS A 575 8.21 -8.19 14.41
C LYS A 575 8.28 -8.23 12.87
N MET A 576 9.12 -7.39 12.28
CA MET A 576 9.22 -7.26 10.82
C MET A 576 10.06 -8.37 10.17
N TYR A 577 11.12 -8.83 10.84
CA TYR A 577 12.12 -9.73 10.25
C TYR A 577 12.30 -11.06 10.99
N GLY A 578 11.75 -11.22 12.21
CA GLY A 578 11.82 -12.45 13.00
C GLY A 578 13.14 -12.67 13.75
N PHE A 579 13.99 -11.64 13.86
CA PHE A 579 15.24 -11.71 14.62
C PHE A 579 15.74 -10.33 15.06
N GLN A 580 16.65 -10.32 16.03
CA GLN A 580 17.48 -9.19 16.48
C GLN A 580 18.96 -9.53 16.31
N VAL A 581 19.82 -8.51 16.31
CA VAL A 581 21.28 -8.72 16.18
C VAL A 581 22.03 -7.80 17.14
N PRO A 582 23.13 -8.26 17.74
CA PRO A 582 23.92 -7.45 18.67
C PRO A 582 24.79 -6.40 17.96
N ALA A 583 24.17 -5.40 17.34
CA ALA A 583 24.85 -4.28 16.67
C ALA A 583 24.44 -2.91 17.25
N SER A 584 25.31 -1.92 17.12
CA SER A 584 25.00 -0.54 17.54
C SER A 584 23.93 0.08 16.65
N LEU A 585 23.13 0.99 17.20
CA LEU A 585 22.08 1.70 16.46
C LEU A 585 22.58 3.03 15.89
N GLU A 586 22.13 3.34 14.67
CA GLU A 586 22.24 4.64 14.03
C GLU A 586 20.87 5.32 14.00
N LEU A 587 20.85 6.57 14.42
CA LEU A 587 19.72 7.48 14.32
C LEU A 587 19.89 8.23 13.00
N ILE A 588 18.83 8.28 12.18
CA ILE A 588 18.93 8.80 10.80
C ILE A 588 18.12 10.07 10.63
N ASN A 589 16.85 10.06 11.05
CA ASN A 589 15.97 11.22 10.96
C ASN A 589 15.17 11.39 12.26
N LEU A 590 14.85 12.64 12.59
CA LEU A 590 13.82 12.98 13.58
C LEU A 590 12.62 13.57 12.84
N ARG A 591 11.43 13.29 13.35
CA ARG A 591 10.19 13.76 12.73
C ARG A 591 9.15 14.10 13.80
N ILE A 592 8.46 15.21 13.58
CA ILE A 592 7.26 15.57 14.33
C ILE A 592 6.10 15.58 13.35
N VAL A 593 5.10 14.76 13.63
CA VAL A 593 3.79 14.91 13.04
C VAL A 593 2.94 15.71 14.01
N VAL A 594 2.41 16.84 13.56
CA VAL A 594 1.43 17.63 14.30
C VAL A 594 0.07 17.47 13.63
N GLN A 595 -0.95 17.22 14.43
CA GLN A 595 -2.33 17.07 13.95
C GLN A 595 -3.29 17.89 14.80
N GLU A 596 -4.38 18.32 14.18
CA GLU A 596 -5.49 18.93 14.88
C GLU A 596 -6.17 17.89 15.78
N ILE A 597 -6.40 18.25 17.04
CA ILE A 597 -7.21 17.46 17.97
C ILE A 597 -8.65 17.47 17.42
N THR A 598 -9.02 16.37 16.79
CA THR A 598 -10.31 16.23 16.14
C THR A 598 -11.40 16.08 17.18
N LYS A 599 -12.54 16.73 16.97
CA LYS A 599 -13.74 16.45 17.76
C LYS A 599 -14.28 15.10 17.32
N THR A 600 -14.39 14.15 18.25
CA THR A 600 -15.12 12.91 18.00
C THR A 600 -16.59 13.27 17.77
N PHE A 601 -17.12 12.97 16.59
CA PHE A 601 -18.53 13.13 16.33
C PHE A 601 -19.25 11.90 16.89
N PRO A 602 -20.28 12.06 17.75
CA PRO A 602 -21.06 10.92 18.19
C PRO A 602 -21.72 10.30 16.96
N LEU A 603 -21.33 9.07 16.63
CA LEU A 603 -22.03 8.31 15.60
C LEU A 603 -23.46 8.02 16.09
N PRO A 604 -24.49 8.22 15.26
CA PRO A 604 -25.85 7.90 15.64
C PRO A 604 -25.94 6.42 16.01
N LEU A 605 -26.54 6.13 17.16
CA LEU A 605 -26.82 4.76 17.59
C LEU A 605 -28.15 4.32 16.97
N LEU A 606 -28.18 3.11 16.43
CA LEU A 606 -29.43 2.50 16.02
C LEU A 606 -30.29 2.14 17.23
N GLU A 607 -31.60 2.19 17.06
CA GLU A 607 -32.54 1.65 18.05
C GLU A 607 -32.26 0.14 18.24
N THR A 608 -32.31 -0.33 19.48
CA THR A 608 -32.10 -1.74 19.81
C THR A 608 -33.33 -2.56 19.49
N ALA A 609 -33.15 -3.62 18.72
CA ALA A 609 -34.18 -4.58 18.42
C ALA A 609 -34.69 -5.26 19.71
N LYS A 610 -36.01 -5.47 19.79
CA LYS A 610 -36.62 -6.19 20.92
C LYS A 610 -36.41 -7.70 20.84
N VAL A 611 -36.21 -8.20 19.63
CA VAL A 611 -35.97 -9.62 19.30
C VAL A 611 -34.90 -9.69 18.20
N PRO A 612 -34.12 -10.77 18.11
CA PRO A 612 -33.04 -10.86 17.12
C PRO A 612 -33.55 -11.07 15.69
N GLN A 613 -34.79 -11.50 15.49
CA GLN A 613 -35.32 -11.69 14.14
C GLN A 613 -35.74 -10.35 13.51
N PRO A 614 -35.31 -10.04 12.27
CA PRO A 614 -35.81 -8.89 11.54
C PRO A 614 -37.33 -8.94 11.31
N PRO A 615 -38.03 -7.80 11.31
CA PRO A 615 -39.45 -7.75 11.01
C PRO A 615 -39.71 -8.12 9.54
N ILE A 616 -40.88 -8.70 9.25
CA ILE A 616 -41.31 -9.00 7.87
C ILE A 616 -41.29 -7.76 6.97
N ALA A 617 -41.58 -6.58 7.53
CA ALA A 617 -41.54 -5.31 6.81
C ALA A 617 -40.13 -4.92 6.29
N ALA A 618 -39.06 -5.46 6.89
CA ALA A 618 -37.69 -5.25 6.40
C ALA A 618 -37.36 -6.11 5.19
N LYS A 619 -38.21 -7.09 4.84
CA LYS A 619 -38.01 -7.96 3.69
C LYS A 619 -38.46 -7.25 2.41
N SER A 620 -37.51 -6.87 1.55
CA SER A 620 -37.76 -6.19 0.28
C SER A 620 -38.12 -7.16 -0.86
N GLY A 621 -37.72 -8.42 -0.76
CA GLY A 621 -37.98 -9.41 -1.79
C GLY A 621 -37.40 -10.80 -1.51
N ASN A 622 -37.35 -11.62 -2.56
CA ASN A 622 -36.66 -12.90 -2.57
C ASN A 622 -35.78 -13.00 -3.83
N ILE A 623 -34.69 -13.77 -3.73
CA ILE A 623 -33.81 -14.09 -4.84
C ILE A 623 -33.47 -15.59 -4.86
N THR A 624 -33.08 -16.11 -6.02
CA THR A 624 -32.46 -17.44 -6.13
C THR A 624 -30.95 -17.26 -6.10
N MET A 625 -30.27 -17.96 -5.19
CA MET A 625 -28.83 -17.92 -5.04
C MET A 625 -28.24 -19.28 -5.40
N ILE A 626 -27.10 -19.28 -6.10
CA ILE A 626 -26.35 -20.49 -6.44
C ILE A 626 -25.00 -20.42 -5.73
N HIS A 627 -24.67 -21.44 -4.95
CA HIS A 627 -23.41 -21.51 -4.24
C HIS A 627 -22.92 -22.96 -4.13
N GLN A 628 -21.67 -23.20 -4.55
CA GLN A 628 -21.08 -24.55 -4.62
C GLN A 628 -21.95 -25.51 -5.44
N GLN A 629 -22.46 -25.02 -6.58
CA GLN A 629 -23.39 -25.72 -7.46
C GLN A 629 -24.74 -26.10 -6.83
N GLU A 630 -25.01 -25.71 -5.59
CA GLU A 630 -26.32 -25.89 -4.95
C GLU A 630 -27.23 -24.68 -5.21
N GLU A 631 -28.49 -24.95 -5.54
CA GLU A 631 -29.51 -23.92 -5.79
C GLU A 631 -30.35 -23.66 -4.53
N PHE A 632 -30.29 -22.43 -4.03
CA PHE A 632 -31.08 -21.95 -2.90
C PHE A 632 -32.18 -21.02 -3.41
N ARG A 633 -33.44 -21.45 -3.28
CA ARG A 633 -34.62 -20.69 -3.73
C ARG A 633 -35.25 -19.90 -2.59
N ASP A 634 -35.93 -18.81 -2.95
CA ASP A 634 -36.65 -17.94 -2.02
C ASP A 634 -35.78 -17.33 -0.90
N CYS A 635 -34.49 -17.09 -1.19
CA CYS A 635 -33.56 -16.44 -0.28
C CYS A 635 -34.04 -15.01 0.02
N PRO A 636 -34.19 -14.60 1.28
CA PRO A 636 -34.72 -13.28 1.59
C PRO A 636 -33.74 -12.17 1.18
N MET A 637 -34.30 -11.08 0.67
CA MET A 637 -33.62 -9.80 0.52
C MET A 637 -34.09 -8.85 1.62
N TRP A 638 -33.17 -8.28 2.37
CA TRP A 638 -33.44 -7.37 3.48
C TRP A 638 -33.03 -5.95 3.11
N ASP A 639 -33.93 -4.99 3.33
CA ASP A 639 -33.60 -3.57 3.26
C ASP A 639 -32.82 -3.16 4.51
N ARG A 640 -31.57 -2.75 4.32
CA ARG A 640 -30.66 -2.35 5.42
C ARG A 640 -31.26 -1.24 6.29
N SER A 641 -32.00 -0.30 5.69
CA SER A 641 -32.57 0.85 6.41
C SER A 641 -33.63 0.47 7.45
N GLN A 642 -34.20 -0.73 7.34
CA GLN A 642 -35.23 -1.27 8.23
C GLN A 642 -34.64 -2.19 9.32
N LEU A 643 -33.33 -2.43 9.31
CA LEU A 643 -32.67 -3.26 10.31
C LEU A 643 -32.24 -2.43 11.54
N LEU A 644 -32.37 -3.04 12.71
CA LEU A 644 -32.10 -2.44 14.01
C LEU A 644 -30.91 -3.15 14.68
N ALA A 645 -30.31 -2.48 15.66
CA ALA A 645 -29.18 -3.06 16.41
C ALA A 645 -29.61 -4.34 17.14
N GLY A 646 -28.87 -5.43 16.95
CA GLY A 646 -29.14 -6.76 17.49
C GLY A 646 -29.97 -7.67 16.57
N HIS A 647 -30.41 -7.20 15.39
CA HIS A 647 -30.98 -8.11 14.40
C HIS A 647 -29.91 -9.06 13.84
N VAL A 648 -30.32 -10.31 13.62
CA VAL A 648 -29.50 -11.38 13.05
C VAL A 648 -30.17 -11.92 11.79
N VAL A 649 -29.43 -11.95 10.68
CA VAL A 649 -29.84 -12.60 9.42
C VAL A 649 -28.99 -13.83 9.18
N HIS A 650 -29.61 -14.91 8.69
CA HIS A 650 -28.92 -16.16 8.37
C HIS A 650 -28.82 -16.32 6.86
N GLY A 651 -27.64 -16.67 6.37
CA GLY A 651 -27.42 -16.99 4.97
C GLY A 651 -28.08 -18.32 4.57
N PRO A 652 -28.46 -18.51 3.30
CA PRO A 652 -28.28 -17.58 2.18
C PRO A 652 -29.29 -16.43 2.19
N CYS A 653 -28.81 -15.19 2.14
CA CYS A 653 -29.64 -13.99 1.99
C CYS A 653 -28.85 -12.80 1.43
N LEU A 654 -29.56 -11.76 0.99
CA LEU A 654 -28.95 -10.47 0.64
C LEU A 654 -29.41 -9.38 1.62
N VAL A 655 -28.51 -8.45 1.95
CA VAL A 655 -28.83 -7.20 2.61
C VAL A 655 -28.52 -6.07 1.62
N THR A 656 -29.56 -5.36 1.18
CA THR A 656 -29.49 -4.34 0.13
C THR A 656 -29.56 -2.94 0.73
N GLU A 657 -28.73 -2.03 0.20
CA GLU A 657 -28.80 -0.59 0.42
C GLU A 657 -28.59 0.14 -0.91
N THR A 658 -28.79 1.45 -0.95
CA THR A 658 -28.77 2.21 -2.20
C THR A 658 -27.43 2.10 -2.95
N ASP A 659 -26.31 2.09 -2.24
CA ASP A 659 -24.96 2.17 -2.80
C ASP A 659 -24.20 0.82 -2.80
N SER A 660 -24.77 -0.26 -2.25
CA SER A 660 -24.11 -1.57 -2.19
C SER A 660 -25.06 -2.74 -1.92
N THR A 661 -24.57 -3.97 -2.11
CA THR A 661 -25.27 -5.21 -1.74
C THR A 661 -24.33 -6.10 -0.94
N THR A 662 -24.74 -6.46 0.27
CA THR A 662 -24.03 -7.43 1.11
C THR A 662 -24.64 -8.81 0.90
N THR A 663 -23.83 -9.75 0.40
CA THR A 663 -24.25 -11.15 0.29
C THR A 663 -23.91 -11.86 1.61
N ILE A 664 -24.82 -12.67 2.14
CA ILE A 664 -24.53 -13.60 3.25
C ILE A 664 -24.67 -15.02 2.70
N LEU A 665 -23.56 -15.72 2.55
CA LEU A 665 -23.53 -17.05 1.93
C LEU A 665 -24.12 -18.13 2.86
N PRO A 666 -24.53 -19.30 2.32
CA PRO A 666 -24.88 -20.45 3.16
C PRO A 666 -23.79 -20.77 4.18
N GLY A 667 -24.18 -21.05 5.43
CA GLY A 667 -23.23 -21.31 6.52
C GLY A 667 -22.70 -20.07 7.24
N PHE A 668 -23.17 -18.87 6.87
CA PHE A 668 -22.84 -17.61 7.55
C PHE A 668 -24.04 -16.98 8.26
N THR A 669 -23.75 -16.19 9.28
CA THR A 669 -24.71 -15.34 9.99
C THR A 669 -24.20 -13.90 10.00
N ALA A 670 -25.11 -12.95 9.99
CA ALA A 670 -24.80 -11.52 10.05
C ALA A 670 -25.60 -10.85 11.17
N GLU A 671 -24.90 -10.18 12.07
CA GLU A 671 -25.48 -9.39 13.17
C GLU A 671 -25.33 -7.90 12.90
N ILE A 672 -26.37 -7.10 13.18
CA ILE A 672 -26.30 -5.63 13.10
C ILE A 672 -25.86 -5.07 14.44
N ASP A 673 -24.73 -4.37 14.49
CA ASP A 673 -24.26 -3.76 15.74
C ASP A 673 -24.99 -2.44 16.06
N LYS A 674 -24.66 -1.84 17.22
CA LYS A 674 -25.24 -0.57 17.68
C LYS A 674 -24.94 0.63 16.78
N HIS A 675 -23.92 0.54 15.93
CA HIS A 675 -23.51 1.56 14.96
C HIS A 675 -24.01 1.26 13.54
N GLY A 676 -24.78 0.17 13.36
CA GLY A 676 -25.31 -0.26 12.08
C GLY A 676 -24.32 -1.02 11.20
N ASN A 677 -23.15 -1.42 11.74
CA ASN A 677 -22.24 -2.31 11.03
C ASN A 677 -22.85 -3.71 10.93
N ILE A 678 -22.67 -4.38 9.80
CA ILE A 678 -23.01 -5.80 9.64
C ILE A 678 -21.76 -6.61 10.03
N LEU A 679 -21.88 -7.46 11.05
CA LEU A 679 -20.84 -8.35 11.54
C LEU A 679 -21.12 -9.76 11.01
N ILE A 680 -20.35 -10.20 10.00
CA ILE A 680 -20.51 -11.52 9.38
C ILE A 680 -19.62 -12.54 10.09
N ARG A 681 -20.20 -13.70 10.43
CA ARG A 681 -19.53 -14.82 11.11
C ARG A 681 -19.88 -16.13 10.44
N ARG A 682 -19.03 -17.14 10.63
CA ARG A 682 -19.44 -18.52 10.32
C ARG A 682 -20.43 -19.01 11.37
N ALA A 683 -21.47 -19.70 10.93
CA ALA A 683 -22.53 -20.21 11.79
C ALA A 683 -22.03 -21.28 12.80
N ASP A 684 -20.89 -21.93 12.52
CA ASP A 684 -20.27 -22.91 13.43
C ASP A 684 -19.43 -22.28 14.55
N GLN A 685 -19.00 -21.03 14.43
CA GLN A 685 -18.21 -20.34 15.46
C GLN A 685 -19.03 -19.84 16.65
N GLU A 686 -20.36 -19.76 16.58
CA GLU A 686 -21.21 -19.50 17.76
C GLU A 686 -21.17 -20.65 18.79
N ALA A 687 -20.63 -21.83 18.41
CA ALA A 687 -20.53 -22.99 19.29
C ALA A 687 -19.15 -23.20 19.97
N GLU A 688 -18.10 -22.44 19.62
CA GLU A 688 -16.72 -22.77 20.01
C GLU A 688 -16.05 -21.68 20.88
N SER A 689 -16.42 -21.63 22.16
CA SER A 689 -15.48 -21.26 23.25
C SER A 689 -14.68 -22.47 23.76
N GLY A 690 -14.68 -23.57 23.01
CA GLY A 690 -13.90 -24.74 23.32
C GLY A 690 -13.99 -25.78 22.21
N ILE A 691 -12.89 -25.91 21.45
CA ILE A 691 -12.22 -27.15 21.02
C ILE A 691 -11.48 -26.90 19.70
N ARG A 692 -10.21 -27.32 19.69
CA ARG A 692 -9.32 -27.35 18.54
C ARG A 692 -9.75 -28.42 17.54
N SER A 693 -9.32 -28.20 16.30
CA SER A 693 -9.13 -29.15 15.18
C SER A 693 -10.36 -29.53 14.36
N ARG A 694 -10.47 -28.93 13.17
CA ARG A 694 -11.02 -29.58 11.98
C ARG A 694 -10.24 -29.14 10.73
N VAL A 695 -9.21 -29.91 10.40
CA VAL A 695 -8.55 -29.91 9.07
C VAL A 695 -8.65 -31.30 8.42
N GLU A 696 -9.29 -32.30 9.05
CA GLU A 696 -9.15 -33.71 8.60
C GLU A 696 -10.26 -34.26 7.69
N ASP A 697 -11.34 -33.54 7.35
CA ASP A 697 -12.43 -34.11 6.52
C ASP A 697 -12.52 -33.51 5.11
N ARG A 698 -11.48 -33.72 4.28
CA ARG A 698 -11.57 -33.58 2.81
C ARG A 698 -10.91 -34.72 2.02
N THR A 699 -10.66 -35.87 2.63
CA THR A 699 -10.27 -37.09 1.90
C THR A 699 -11.44 -38.07 1.89
N GLY A 700 -12.40 -37.83 1.01
CA GLY A 700 -13.63 -38.61 0.99
C GLY A 700 -14.52 -38.43 -0.22
N SER A 701 -13.96 -38.40 -1.44
CA SER A 701 -14.69 -38.90 -2.61
C SER A 701 -13.72 -39.62 -3.56
N GLU A 702 -13.83 -40.95 -3.59
CA GLU A 702 -13.20 -41.76 -4.63
C GLU A 702 -14.03 -41.65 -5.91
N GLY A 703 -13.32 -41.35 -7.00
CA GLY A 703 -13.75 -41.55 -8.37
C GLY A 703 -14.25 -40.29 -9.04
N HIS A 704 -13.34 -39.58 -9.74
CA HIS A 704 -13.37 -39.23 -11.18
C HIS A 704 -11.92 -38.82 -11.55
N GLY A 705 -11.50 -39.07 -12.79
CA GLY A 705 -10.09 -39.27 -13.21
C GLY A 705 -9.07 -38.15 -12.96
N ASP A 706 -7.80 -38.57 -13.04
CA ASP A 706 -6.48 -37.92 -12.79
C ASP A 706 -6.18 -36.58 -13.51
N SER A 707 -7.12 -35.66 -13.62
CA SER A 707 -6.80 -34.26 -13.93
C SER A 707 -7.36 -33.36 -12.85
N LEU A 708 -6.47 -32.72 -12.08
CA LEU A 708 -6.84 -31.54 -11.29
C LEU A 708 -7.60 -30.57 -12.20
N ASP A 709 -8.77 -30.12 -11.75
CA ASP A 709 -9.55 -29.14 -12.49
C ASP A 709 -8.68 -27.88 -12.76
N PRO A 710 -8.75 -27.30 -13.98
CA PRO A 710 -7.92 -26.15 -14.36
C PRO A 710 -7.97 -24.97 -13.37
N ILE A 711 -9.14 -24.69 -12.77
CA ILE A 711 -9.30 -23.61 -11.79
C ILE A 711 -8.45 -23.90 -10.55
N THR A 712 -8.45 -25.15 -10.07
CA THR A 712 -7.67 -25.58 -8.92
C THR A 712 -6.15 -25.43 -9.15
N VAL A 713 -5.68 -25.70 -10.37
CA VAL A 713 -4.26 -25.52 -10.74
C VAL A 713 -3.86 -24.04 -10.69
N ASP A 714 -4.68 -23.14 -11.23
CA ASP A 714 -4.44 -21.70 -11.22
C ASP A 714 -4.35 -21.12 -9.78
N ILE A 715 -5.13 -21.68 -8.85
CA ILE A 715 -5.07 -21.31 -7.41
C ILE A 715 -3.72 -21.69 -6.80
N PHE A 716 -3.26 -22.92 -7.00
CA PHE A 716 -1.96 -23.35 -6.48
C PHE A 716 -0.80 -22.54 -7.08
N GLU A 717 -0.84 -22.25 -8.38
CA GLU A 717 0.16 -21.43 -9.05
C GLU A 717 0.24 -20.03 -8.41
N SER A 718 -0.91 -19.40 -8.17
CA SER A 718 -1.00 -18.08 -7.55
C SER A 718 -0.47 -18.08 -6.11
N GLY A 719 -0.83 -19.09 -5.31
CA GLY A 719 -0.35 -19.23 -3.93
C GLY A 719 1.17 -19.40 -3.82
N LEU A 720 1.78 -20.21 -4.69
CA LEU A 720 3.23 -20.43 -4.73
C LEU A 720 3.99 -19.19 -5.20
N LYS A 721 3.48 -18.47 -6.20
CA LYS A 721 4.05 -17.19 -6.64
C LYS A 721 4.05 -16.17 -5.50
N ASN A 722 2.94 -16.03 -4.80
CA ASN A 722 2.85 -15.14 -3.64
C ASN A 722 3.90 -15.52 -2.58
N ALA A 723 3.98 -16.79 -2.18
CA ALA A 723 5.00 -17.24 -1.22
C ALA A 723 6.44 -16.92 -1.66
N ARG A 724 6.77 -17.04 -2.96
CA ARG A 724 8.07 -16.63 -3.50
C ARG A 724 8.29 -15.12 -3.39
N PHE A 725 7.29 -14.29 -3.65
CA PHE A 725 7.41 -12.84 -3.49
C PHE A 725 7.65 -12.44 -2.03
N GLU A 726 7.03 -13.12 -1.06
CA GLU A 726 7.29 -12.86 0.36
C GLU A 726 8.75 -13.18 0.74
N MET A 727 9.31 -14.28 0.19
CA MET A 727 10.72 -14.65 0.37
C MET A 727 11.66 -13.57 -0.18
N ASP A 728 11.38 -13.06 -1.38
CA ASP A 728 12.09 -11.98 -2.06
C ASP A 728 12.13 -10.74 -1.18
N ALA A 729 10.95 -10.25 -0.79
CA ALA A 729 10.80 -9.04 0.02
C ALA A 729 11.51 -9.14 1.38
N LEU A 730 11.54 -10.32 2.01
CA LEU A 730 12.26 -10.52 3.26
C LEU A 730 13.78 -10.45 3.07
N VAL A 731 14.32 -11.15 2.06
CA VAL A 731 15.76 -11.18 1.78
C VAL A 731 16.27 -9.78 1.41
N THR A 732 15.62 -9.10 0.47
CA THR A 732 16.03 -7.75 0.04
C THR A 732 16.01 -6.75 1.21
N ARG A 733 15.00 -6.84 2.10
CA ARG A 733 14.86 -5.89 3.21
C ARG A 733 15.86 -6.12 4.34
N ALA A 734 16.21 -7.37 4.62
CA ALA A 734 17.14 -7.69 5.69
C ALA A 734 18.61 -7.69 5.26
N ALA A 735 18.89 -7.78 3.96
CA ALA A 735 20.25 -7.87 3.44
C ALA A 735 21.07 -6.59 3.66
N MET A 736 22.32 -6.78 4.10
CA MET A 736 23.33 -5.72 4.14
C MET A 736 24.22 -5.68 2.90
N SER A 737 24.34 -6.79 2.17
CA SER A 737 25.12 -6.86 0.92
C SER A 737 24.57 -5.86 -0.09
N PRO A 738 25.37 -4.88 -0.56
CA PRO A 738 24.94 -3.99 -1.63
C PRO A 738 24.52 -4.72 -2.91
N ALA A 739 25.09 -5.90 -3.20
CA ALA A 739 24.68 -6.69 -4.37
C ALA A 739 23.21 -7.15 -4.27
N ILE A 740 22.80 -7.70 -3.13
CA ILE A 740 21.39 -8.07 -2.89
C ILE A 740 20.53 -6.80 -2.80
N ARG A 741 20.87 -5.89 -1.88
CA ARG A 741 19.98 -4.76 -1.57
C ARG A 741 19.82 -3.73 -2.70
N GLU A 742 20.90 -3.42 -3.43
CA GLU A 742 20.91 -2.37 -4.45
C GLU A 742 20.79 -2.91 -5.87
N GLN A 743 21.40 -4.07 -6.15
CA GLN A 743 21.38 -4.67 -7.49
C GLN A 743 20.28 -5.72 -7.64
N GLN A 744 19.63 -6.12 -6.53
CA GLN A 744 18.62 -7.18 -6.50
C GLN A 744 19.15 -8.50 -7.05
N ASP A 745 20.41 -8.82 -6.73
CA ASP A 745 21.07 -10.07 -7.09
C ASP A 745 20.75 -11.18 -6.06
N GLU A 746 19.46 -11.46 -5.95
CA GLU A 746 18.87 -12.56 -5.17
C GLU A 746 17.80 -13.29 -5.99
N TYR A 747 17.75 -14.62 -5.83
CA TYR A 747 16.82 -15.46 -6.57
C TYR A 747 16.17 -16.51 -5.65
N PRO A 748 15.12 -16.13 -4.91
CA PRO A 748 14.33 -17.09 -4.15
C PRO A 748 13.51 -18.00 -5.08
N MET A 749 13.37 -19.27 -4.69
CA MET A 749 12.60 -20.27 -5.42
C MET A 749 11.89 -21.27 -4.50
N ILE A 750 10.81 -21.84 -5.02
CA ILE A 750 10.09 -22.97 -4.44
C ILE A 750 10.12 -24.13 -5.45
N ALA A 751 10.43 -25.33 -4.98
CA ALA A 751 10.50 -26.54 -5.79
C ALA A 751 9.72 -27.70 -5.19
N GLU A 752 9.33 -28.66 -6.03
CA GLU A 752 8.77 -29.95 -5.61
C GLU A 752 9.86 -30.86 -4.99
N PRO A 753 9.51 -31.97 -4.33
CA PRO A 753 10.47 -32.81 -3.60
C PRO A 753 11.72 -33.26 -4.37
N GLY A 754 11.59 -33.54 -5.68
CA GLY A 754 12.66 -33.90 -6.60
C GLY A 754 13.50 -32.72 -7.12
N GLY A 755 13.16 -31.49 -6.75
CA GLY A 755 13.90 -30.28 -7.06
C GLY A 755 13.47 -29.56 -8.34
N LEU A 756 12.39 -29.98 -9.00
CA LEU A 756 11.82 -29.19 -10.11
C LEU A 756 11.19 -27.90 -9.58
N MET A 757 11.60 -26.78 -10.15
CA MET A 757 11.07 -25.46 -9.76
C MET A 757 9.58 -25.33 -10.06
N LEU A 758 8.82 -24.94 -9.04
CA LEU A 758 7.40 -24.60 -9.15
C LEU A 758 7.19 -23.08 -9.26
N ALA A 759 8.00 -22.28 -8.56
CA ALA A 759 8.01 -20.82 -8.65
C ALA A 759 9.43 -20.27 -8.44
N GLY A 760 9.87 -19.31 -9.26
CA GLY A 760 11.21 -18.71 -9.20
C GLY A 760 11.76 -18.36 -10.59
N GLN A 761 12.98 -17.83 -10.64
CA GLN A 761 13.68 -17.46 -11.90
C GLN A 761 14.80 -18.43 -12.30
N PHE A 762 15.41 -19.15 -11.36
CA PHE A 762 16.51 -20.09 -11.62
C PHE A 762 16.25 -21.42 -10.91
N GLY A 763 16.14 -22.51 -11.68
CA GLY A 763 15.40 -23.70 -11.24
C GLY A 763 16.12 -25.05 -11.20
N SER A 764 17.45 -25.11 -11.37
CA SER A 764 18.16 -26.40 -11.43
C SER A 764 18.91 -26.79 -10.16
N PHE A 765 18.97 -25.91 -9.15
CA PHE A 765 19.93 -26.04 -8.05
C PHE A 765 19.62 -27.19 -7.09
N ILE A 766 18.34 -27.33 -6.71
CA ILE A 766 17.90 -28.38 -5.77
C ILE A 766 18.08 -29.77 -6.37
N ALA A 767 17.75 -29.95 -7.65
CA ALA A 767 17.90 -31.23 -8.33
C ALA A 767 19.37 -31.70 -8.34
N ASP A 768 20.32 -30.77 -8.53
CA ASP A 768 21.75 -31.07 -8.49
C ASP A 768 22.26 -31.32 -7.07
N PHE A 769 21.81 -30.55 -6.09
CA PHE A 769 22.03 -30.82 -4.66
C PHE A 769 21.60 -32.24 -4.29
N LEU A 770 20.39 -32.67 -4.67
CA LEU A 770 19.84 -33.99 -4.34
C LEU A 770 20.64 -35.15 -4.95
N LYS A 771 21.30 -34.94 -6.10
CA LYS A 771 22.19 -35.96 -6.69
C LYS A 771 23.44 -36.19 -5.83
N LEU A 772 23.93 -35.14 -5.19
CA LEU A 772 25.22 -35.11 -4.48
C LEU A 772 25.08 -35.41 -2.99
N TRP A 773 24.05 -34.88 -2.33
CA TRP A 773 23.84 -35.09 -0.91
C TRP A 773 23.54 -36.57 -0.59
N LYS A 774 24.26 -37.13 0.39
CA LYS A 774 24.10 -38.51 0.87
C LYS A 774 23.70 -38.60 2.35
N GLY A 775 23.56 -37.46 3.03
CA GLY A 775 23.12 -37.41 4.43
C GLY A 775 21.59 -37.48 4.56
N SER A 776 21.10 -37.44 5.80
CA SER A 776 19.66 -37.34 6.07
C SER A 776 19.12 -35.95 5.73
N ILE A 777 17.83 -35.87 5.44
CA ILE A 777 17.06 -34.64 5.27
C ILE A 777 15.88 -34.76 6.24
N GLU A 778 15.91 -33.97 7.30
CA GLU A 778 14.94 -34.02 8.39
C GLU A 778 14.18 -32.68 8.50
N PRO A 779 12.98 -32.68 9.11
CA PRO A 779 12.29 -31.44 9.44
C PRO A 779 13.16 -30.50 10.28
N GLY A 780 13.26 -29.23 9.86
CA GLY A 780 14.05 -28.20 10.53
C GLY A 780 15.55 -28.19 10.15
N ASP A 781 15.98 -29.00 9.19
CA ASP A 781 17.30 -28.83 8.57
C ASP A 781 17.34 -27.58 7.68
N VAL A 782 18.51 -26.93 7.60
CA VAL A 782 18.81 -25.86 6.63
C VAL A 782 20.21 -26.09 6.08
N PHE A 783 20.34 -26.10 4.76
CA PHE A 783 21.58 -26.35 4.04
C PHE A 783 22.17 -25.07 3.48
N ILE A 784 23.49 -25.02 3.33
CA ILE A 784 24.23 -23.90 2.71
C ILE A 784 25.32 -24.42 1.77
N THR A 785 25.60 -23.70 0.69
CA THR A 785 26.76 -23.89 -0.19
C THR A 785 27.06 -22.61 -0.98
N ASN A 786 28.32 -22.37 -1.30
CA ASN A 786 28.75 -21.44 -2.36
C ASN A 786 29.75 -22.12 -3.32
N ASP A 787 29.81 -23.45 -3.30
CA ASP A 787 30.81 -24.21 -4.04
C ASP A 787 30.39 -24.42 -5.51
N PRO A 788 31.07 -23.78 -6.49
CA PRO A 788 30.71 -23.88 -7.90
C PRO A 788 30.91 -25.30 -8.46
N TYR A 789 31.78 -26.11 -7.85
CA TYR A 789 32.03 -27.49 -8.28
C TYR A 789 30.94 -28.46 -7.80
N SER A 790 30.27 -28.14 -6.70
CA SER A 790 29.26 -29.00 -6.07
C SER A 790 27.85 -28.77 -6.60
N VAL A 791 27.60 -27.86 -7.54
CA VAL A 791 26.23 -27.62 -8.05
C VAL A 791 26.20 -27.43 -9.58
N ALA A 792 27.10 -28.10 -10.30
CA ALA A 792 27.09 -28.19 -11.77
C ALA A 792 26.93 -26.85 -12.53
N GLY A 793 27.52 -25.76 -12.01
CA GLY A 793 27.49 -24.43 -12.64
C GLY A 793 26.30 -23.54 -12.23
N ALA A 794 25.47 -23.99 -11.30
CA ALA A 794 24.44 -23.19 -10.66
C ALA A 794 24.99 -21.96 -9.90
N ILE A 795 26.08 -22.19 -9.18
CA ILE A 795 26.91 -21.19 -8.53
C ILE A 795 28.09 -20.98 -9.47
N SER A 796 28.30 -19.73 -9.88
CA SER A 796 29.32 -19.40 -10.86
C SER A 796 30.64 -18.94 -10.23
N HIS A 797 30.57 -18.42 -9.01
CA HIS A 797 31.73 -17.98 -8.21
C HIS A 797 31.39 -17.95 -6.71
N LEU A 798 32.37 -17.70 -5.84
CA LEU A 798 32.20 -17.92 -4.40
C LEU A 798 31.28 -16.90 -3.71
N ASN A 799 30.96 -15.78 -4.34
CA ASN A 799 30.02 -14.79 -3.79
C ASN A 799 28.57 -15.27 -3.83
N ASP A 800 28.24 -16.24 -4.68
CA ASP A 800 26.90 -16.78 -4.86
C ASP A 800 26.57 -17.78 -3.75
N TRP A 801 25.80 -17.37 -2.74
CA TRP A 801 25.45 -18.25 -1.63
C TRP A 801 24.04 -18.81 -1.82
N LEU A 802 23.95 -20.14 -1.77
CA LEU A 802 22.69 -20.88 -1.86
C LEU A 802 22.34 -21.46 -0.48
N ILE A 803 21.17 -21.09 0.03
CA ILE A 803 20.58 -21.62 1.26
C ILE A 803 19.31 -22.38 0.90
N MET A 804 19.15 -23.60 1.42
CA MET A 804 18.04 -24.50 1.06
C MET A 804 17.36 -25.06 2.31
N LYS A 805 16.03 -25.06 2.33
CA LYS A 805 15.20 -25.54 3.41
C LYS A 805 14.15 -26.54 2.89
N PRO A 806 14.13 -27.79 3.38
CA PRO A 806 13.10 -28.76 3.03
C PRO A 806 11.76 -28.41 3.68
N ILE A 807 10.67 -28.58 2.93
CA ILE A 807 9.30 -28.33 3.37
C ILE A 807 8.61 -29.66 3.64
N PHE A 808 8.11 -29.85 4.86
CA PHE A 808 7.43 -31.07 5.28
C PHE A 808 5.96 -30.82 5.60
N SER A 809 5.10 -31.76 5.21
CA SER A 809 3.73 -31.88 5.71
C SER A 809 3.49 -33.32 6.16
N GLU A 810 2.91 -33.53 7.35
CA GLU A 810 2.69 -34.86 7.93
C GLU A 810 3.94 -35.76 7.92
N LYS A 811 5.13 -35.15 8.10
CA LYS A 811 6.46 -35.80 8.03
C LYS A 811 6.87 -36.32 6.64
N LYS A 812 6.12 -36.01 5.58
CA LYS A 812 6.51 -36.24 4.19
C LYS A 812 7.16 -34.98 3.62
N LEU A 813 8.28 -35.13 2.93
CA LEU A 813 8.88 -34.04 2.14
C LEU A 813 7.93 -33.70 1.00
N ILE A 814 7.41 -32.48 0.97
CA ILE A 814 6.47 -31.98 -0.05
C ILE A 814 7.08 -30.92 -0.96
N GLY A 815 8.27 -30.41 -0.63
CA GLY A 815 8.98 -29.45 -1.48
C GLY A 815 10.21 -28.85 -0.82
N TRP A 816 10.73 -27.80 -1.44
CA TRP A 816 11.91 -27.05 -1.01
C TRP A 816 11.66 -25.55 -1.15
N ALA A 817 12.16 -24.78 -0.20
CA ALA A 817 12.39 -23.34 -0.36
C ALA A 817 13.90 -23.11 -0.47
N ALA A 818 14.34 -22.24 -1.37
CA ALA A 818 15.75 -21.89 -1.49
C ALA A 818 15.93 -20.41 -1.76
N ASN A 819 16.98 -19.84 -1.17
CA ASN A 819 17.42 -18.47 -1.38
C ASN A 819 18.83 -18.50 -1.97
N PHE A 820 18.97 -17.92 -3.15
CA PHE A 820 20.26 -17.57 -3.73
C PHE A 820 20.50 -16.08 -3.46
N GLY A 821 21.70 -15.69 -3.03
CA GLY A 821 22.02 -14.28 -2.83
C GLY A 821 23.50 -13.99 -2.99
N HIS A 822 23.80 -12.86 -3.62
CA HIS A 822 25.16 -12.42 -3.90
C HIS A 822 25.80 -11.70 -2.70
N MET A 823 26.82 -12.31 -2.11
CA MET A 823 27.57 -11.75 -0.99
C MET A 823 28.69 -10.85 -1.49
N THR A 824 28.73 -9.60 -1.02
CA THR A 824 29.75 -8.64 -1.46
C THR A 824 31.18 -9.00 -1.00
N ASP A 825 31.30 -9.83 0.04
CA ASP A 825 32.60 -10.26 0.56
C ASP A 825 32.53 -11.70 1.04
N THR A 826 33.45 -12.54 0.58
CA THR A 826 33.57 -13.95 0.99
C THR A 826 34.99 -14.29 1.44
N GLY A 827 35.82 -13.28 1.68
CA GLY A 827 37.22 -13.45 2.10
C GLY A 827 38.24 -13.52 0.96
N GLY A 828 37.85 -13.18 -0.26
CA GLY A 828 38.75 -13.08 -1.41
C GLY A 828 39.79 -11.96 -1.31
N CYS A 829 40.64 -11.86 -2.33
CA CYS A 829 41.75 -10.91 -2.38
C CYS A 829 41.32 -9.43 -2.30
N VAL A 830 40.10 -9.10 -2.75
CA VAL A 830 39.47 -7.77 -2.64
C VAL A 830 37.96 -7.91 -2.33
N PRO A 831 37.32 -6.89 -1.72
CA PRO A 831 35.87 -6.82 -1.64
C PRO A 831 35.25 -6.71 -3.03
N GLY A 832 34.10 -7.35 -3.20
CA GLY A 832 33.34 -7.37 -4.44
C GLY A 832 33.33 -8.75 -5.11
N SER A 833 32.74 -8.75 -6.30
CA SER A 833 32.62 -9.90 -7.18
C SER A 833 33.74 -9.91 -8.22
N LEU A 834 34.24 -11.10 -8.57
CA LEU A 834 35.11 -11.34 -9.74
C LEU A 834 36.30 -10.36 -9.85
N PRO A 835 37.26 -10.39 -8.92
CA PRO A 835 38.41 -9.50 -8.97
C PRO A 835 39.20 -9.62 -10.28
N ASN A 836 39.55 -8.49 -10.89
CA ASN A 836 40.40 -8.50 -12.08
C ASN A 836 41.76 -9.13 -11.78
N GLY A 837 42.10 -10.20 -12.49
CA GLY A 837 43.41 -10.84 -12.43
C GLY A 837 43.54 -12.02 -11.47
N VAL A 838 42.46 -12.49 -10.84
CA VAL A 838 42.50 -13.79 -10.14
C VAL A 838 42.53 -14.94 -11.14
N SER A 839 43.30 -15.98 -10.80
CA SER A 839 43.49 -17.18 -11.63
C SER A 839 43.03 -18.46 -10.95
N SER A 840 42.71 -18.38 -9.66
CA SER A 840 42.28 -19.51 -8.84
C SER A 840 41.10 -19.13 -7.95
N ILE A 841 40.20 -20.09 -7.73
CA ILE A 841 39.06 -19.98 -6.81
C ILE A 841 39.49 -19.67 -5.36
N PHE A 842 40.70 -20.09 -4.95
CA PHE A 842 41.22 -19.79 -3.62
C PHE A 842 41.59 -18.31 -3.42
N GLU A 843 41.69 -17.55 -4.51
CA GLU A 843 41.86 -16.10 -4.49
C GLU A 843 40.51 -15.36 -4.43
N ASP A 844 39.42 -16.05 -4.76
CA ASP A 844 38.05 -15.53 -4.83
C ASP A 844 37.38 -15.52 -3.45
N GLY A 845 37.77 -16.44 -2.54
CA GLY A 845 37.32 -16.44 -1.15
C GLY A 845 37.21 -17.82 -0.50
N VAL A 846 36.42 -17.90 0.56
CA VAL A 846 36.14 -19.14 1.28
C VAL A 846 35.10 -19.97 0.54
N GLN A 847 35.48 -21.20 0.20
CA GLN A 847 34.59 -22.20 -0.36
C GLN A 847 33.87 -22.96 0.77
N ILE A 848 32.55 -23.01 0.68
CA ILE A 848 31.61 -23.62 1.60
C ILE A 848 31.02 -24.83 0.87
N PRO A 849 31.44 -26.06 1.22
CA PRO A 849 30.84 -27.25 0.65
C PRO A 849 29.39 -27.37 1.13
N VAL A 850 28.58 -28.13 0.39
CA VAL A 850 27.20 -28.45 0.79
C VAL A 850 27.20 -29.05 2.19
N THR A 851 26.60 -28.34 3.14
CA THR A 851 26.58 -28.74 4.55
C THR A 851 25.30 -28.26 5.25
N LYS A 852 25.00 -28.86 6.41
CA LYS A 852 23.90 -28.41 7.28
C LYS A 852 24.35 -27.22 8.11
N MET A 853 23.78 -26.06 7.83
CA MET A 853 23.91 -24.86 8.66
C MET A 853 23.00 -24.94 9.89
N VAL A 854 21.84 -25.58 9.75
CA VAL A 854 20.96 -25.94 10.85
C VAL A 854 20.64 -27.43 10.72
N SER A 855 20.73 -28.17 11.82
CA SER A 855 20.33 -29.57 11.86
C SER A 855 19.21 -29.77 12.87
N ALA A 856 18.04 -30.20 12.40
CA ALA A 856 16.83 -30.39 13.20
C ALA A 856 16.55 -29.20 14.15
N GLY A 857 16.61 -27.97 13.62
CA GLY A 857 16.39 -26.73 14.38
C GLY A 857 17.58 -26.25 15.22
N LYS A 858 18.69 -26.99 15.30
CA LYS A 858 19.90 -26.58 16.01
C LYS A 858 20.93 -25.95 15.06
N LYS A 859 21.25 -24.67 15.29
CA LYS A 859 22.24 -23.92 14.51
C LYS A 859 23.66 -24.48 14.68
N ASN A 860 24.43 -24.49 13.60
CA ASN A 860 25.85 -24.85 13.60
C ASN A 860 26.72 -23.60 13.77
N ASP A 861 26.82 -23.12 15.01
CA ASP A 861 27.50 -21.85 15.32
C ASP A 861 28.98 -21.86 14.92
N SER A 862 29.66 -23.01 15.01
CA SER A 862 31.07 -23.12 14.61
C SER A 862 31.27 -22.96 13.11
N LEU A 863 30.38 -23.51 12.28
CA LEU A 863 30.40 -23.31 10.84
C LEU A 863 30.17 -21.84 10.49
N MET A 864 29.10 -21.26 11.03
CA MET A 864 28.74 -19.87 10.80
C MET A 864 29.87 -18.93 11.21
N GLU A 865 30.43 -19.10 12.42
CA GLU A 865 31.55 -18.28 12.89
C GLU A 865 32.79 -18.42 12.00
N THR A 866 33.07 -19.61 11.50
CA THR A 866 34.19 -19.84 10.57
C THR A 866 33.97 -19.09 9.27
N ILE A 867 32.78 -19.17 8.68
CA ILE A 867 32.45 -18.50 7.42
C ILE A 867 32.53 -16.98 7.60
N PHE A 868 31.84 -16.44 8.62
CA PHE A 868 31.74 -15.00 8.82
C PHE A 868 33.09 -14.37 9.18
N ARG A 869 33.90 -15.02 10.03
CA ARG A 869 35.22 -14.50 10.44
C ARG A 869 36.22 -14.38 9.29
N ASN A 870 36.02 -15.11 8.20
CA ASN A 870 36.85 -14.98 7.01
C ASN A 870 36.42 -13.83 6.07
N CYS A 871 35.42 -13.05 6.45
CA CYS A 871 34.98 -11.88 5.70
C CYS A 871 35.49 -10.60 6.39
N ARG A 872 35.75 -9.53 5.65
CA ARG A 872 36.21 -8.25 6.22
C ARG A 872 35.10 -7.53 6.97
N LEU A 873 33.85 -7.81 6.59
CA LEU A 873 32.63 -7.31 7.23
C LEU A 873 31.78 -8.51 7.72
N PRO A 874 32.21 -9.22 8.78
CA PRO A 874 31.56 -10.44 9.25
C PRO A 874 30.08 -10.24 9.60
N GLU A 875 29.76 -9.06 10.16
CA GLU A 875 28.37 -8.74 10.49
C GLU A 875 27.52 -8.70 9.23
N TRP A 876 27.93 -8.03 8.14
CA TRP A 876 27.13 -7.91 6.90
C TRP A 876 26.64 -9.26 6.38
N ASN A 877 27.51 -10.27 6.37
CA ASN A 877 27.12 -11.60 5.93
C ASN A 877 26.19 -12.32 6.91
N ARG A 878 26.34 -12.10 8.23
CA ARG A 878 25.38 -12.59 9.22
C ARG A 878 23.97 -12.07 8.91
N TRP A 879 23.85 -10.78 8.59
CA TRP A 879 22.57 -10.15 8.23
C TRP A 879 21.93 -10.71 6.97
N CYS A 880 22.73 -11.07 5.96
CA CYS A 880 22.20 -11.66 4.73
C CYS A 880 21.76 -13.13 4.91
N VAL A 881 22.37 -13.86 5.84
CA VAL A 881 22.11 -15.30 6.04
C VAL A 881 20.98 -15.57 7.03
N LEU A 882 20.90 -14.82 8.14
CA LEU A 882 19.90 -15.04 9.19
C LEU A 882 18.44 -15.06 8.69
N PRO A 883 18.01 -14.19 7.75
CA PRO A 883 16.64 -14.20 7.21
C PRO A 883 16.28 -15.49 6.47
N SER A 884 17.27 -16.25 6.02
CA SER A 884 17.08 -17.49 5.24
C SER A 884 16.97 -18.74 6.13
N ILE A 885 17.09 -18.61 7.45
CA ILE A 885 16.99 -19.69 8.45
C ILE A 885 15.56 -19.75 8.99
#